data_AF-A0A937MY36-F1
#
_entry.id   AF-A0A937MY36-F1
#
_cell.length_a   1.000
_cell.length_b   1.000
_cell.length_c   1.000
_cell.angle_alpha   90.00
_cell.angle_beta   90.00
_cell.angle_gamma   90.00
#
_symmetry.space_group_name_H-M   'P 1'
#
loop_
_entity.id
_entity.type
_entity.pdbx_description
1 polymer ?
#
loop_
_entity_poly.entity_id
_entity_poly.type
_entity_poly.pdbx_seq_one_letter_code
_entity_poly.pdbx_strand_id
1 'polypeptide(L)'
;MSVIMLCVAACSHEEPAGTTAQPVPAAEAPAAANFNSARVAGTVPETTNAAGHPPIGVTSTGALVAADPVLDETACWRRIYRFEASQVSPDLMKSVGRQVLGESRYQKVMRQVQKKQIGQGGDWRDRVFITLNGHRALDPVPGPFPPDDWASVDFDDSGWVLERAPFQGGSLARMTTLNLGQYDESVDLRLQSAFYRTRFQVDDPGRAGVLSLSVVYSGGVRALVNGVEVARANLPDGPLGPDAAGSDYSESAYQPGSEAAARTLGVKIPATSLRNGSNVLAIEIRASRFHPVVLTNPIQPNWGGPQRPFPHARLFRLELGPASAAVPSLTRRPAGVQAWAEDMHRRVLSSELRAGSELANRIRLVAARNGTCSAQVVVGTDRALGSVGARTGTWKNAVGAALAADTVLIAPMEPYPVSEWKTERLGDERGLGGSFPKCTELAKFGRIASPEDVCLYDRIAPPGEVSMAADTSRPFWVSVRVPKNAAAGVYLGTVEVTADEAEPIRLEAELEVLDWALPDPTEFQTFVGCEQNPYAVARQYGVKLWSAEHFELLEASFRELARAGNTWLNVPVLANTEFGNGDDSMIGWTRKRDGSYAFDYDVMDRYVDLAVKHWGMPRAIQFVVMQGMRSSSTPPAPPKVMVTDERSGRRTPFVVGPALAQGPVKGPPPPLDDAQKEAWKAFAASLTAHMKGRGLEQTLVWGFPLETEADPGLKHFLAACAPGVFWAAGPHEIMANAKWARDDRFYRIIADIRWQGGWPKFRDDMGWKSPILHLANPRAGGTCFALRTLSYPFGFRVMPEKALAMGRGGFLRVGADEWADTHYSGAEIPKWLTGLPVLFLLWPGDKGAESSVRFEALIEGIQDAEARIFLEQALDRNKISGELAASVRTALARDSQELSFFQGNSVIHSMERYSFGWQERARERYRLAAEVERATGVR
;
A
#
# COMPACT_ATOMS: atom_id res chain seq x y z
N MET A 1 38.44 -6.52 35.08
CA MET A 1 39.79 -6.10 35.52
C MET A 1 39.97 -4.63 35.19
N SER A 2 40.48 -3.89 36.17
CA SER A 2 40.77 -2.44 36.31
C SER A 2 41.29 -1.72 35.04
N VAL A 3 40.75 -0.56 34.64
CA VAL A 3 40.98 0.86 35.08
C VAL A 3 42.37 1.43 34.70
N ILE A 4 42.38 2.58 34.00
CA ILE A 4 43.24 3.81 34.07
C ILE A 4 43.11 4.57 32.71
N MET A 5 42.35 5.68 32.59
CA MET A 5 42.69 7.13 32.80
C MET A 5 43.89 7.66 31.97
N LEU A 6 43.75 8.60 31.01
CA LEU A 6 43.49 10.06 31.02
C LEU A 6 44.76 10.94 31.05
N CYS A 7 44.80 11.95 30.15
CA CYS A 7 45.42 13.31 30.22
C CYS A 7 45.87 13.75 28.80
N VAL A 8 45.27 14.73 28.09
CA VAL A 8 45.06 16.19 28.29
C VAL A 8 46.26 17.06 27.88
N ALA A 9 46.08 17.88 26.84
CA ALA A 9 46.56 19.28 26.59
C ALA A 9 46.41 19.56 25.07
N ALA A 10 45.60 20.48 24.53
CA ALA A 10 45.35 21.92 24.73
C ALA A 10 46.40 22.86 24.09
N CYS A 11 45.89 23.82 23.30
CA CYS A 11 46.49 25.06 22.76
C CYS A 11 47.42 24.90 21.53
N SER A 12 47.48 25.79 20.53
CA SER A 12 46.72 26.96 20.06
C SER A 12 47.50 27.55 18.87
N HIS A 13 46.81 28.30 18.01
CA HIS A 13 47.32 29.37 17.11
C HIS A 13 47.98 29.06 15.76
N GLU A 14 47.42 29.78 14.77
CA GLU A 14 48.06 30.52 13.66
C GLU A 14 48.39 29.83 12.31
N GLU A 15 47.68 30.28 11.29
CA GLU A 15 48.02 30.36 9.85
C GLU A 15 49.20 31.35 9.59
N PRO A 16 49.73 31.56 8.34
CA PRO A 16 49.67 30.80 7.08
C PRO A 16 51.01 30.79 6.26
N ALA A 17 50.92 30.38 4.98
CA ALA A 17 51.86 30.58 3.84
C ALA A 17 53.03 29.58 3.71
N GLY A 18 53.48 29.12 2.54
CA GLY A 18 53.14 29.34 1.13
C GLY A 18 54.15 28.56 0.25
N THR A 19 53.93 28.57 -1.07
CA THR A 19 54.91 28.36 -2.16
C THR A 19 55.44 26.96 -2.56
N THR A 20 54.89 26.47 -3.68
CA THR A 20 55.52 26.08 -4.99
C THR A 20 56.58 24.97 -5.16
N ALA A 21 56.24 24.05 -6.10
CA ALA A 21 57.05 23.48 -7.22
C ALA A 21 57.65 22.04 -7.15
N GLN A 22 56.99 21.10 -7.88
CA GLN A 22 57.44 20.17 -8.98
C GLN A 22 58.77 19.33 -8.90
N PRO A 23 58.99 18.22 -9.71
CA PRO A 23 58.37 16.87 -9.64
C PRO A 23 59.35 15.64 -9.88
N VAL A 24 58.84 14.38 -9.75
CA VAL A 24 59.31 13.06 -10.33
C VAL A 24 60.54 12.34 -9.67
N PRO A 25 60.71 10.96 -9.61
CA PRO A 25 59.95 9.81 -10.15
C PRO A 25 59.50 8.70 -9.15
N ALA A 26 58.77 7.73 -9.71
CA ALA A 26 58.07 6.60 -9.11
C ALA A 26 58.93 5.43 -8.58
N ALA A 27 58.38 4.72 -7.58
CA ALA A 27 58.56 3.28 -7.34
C ALA A 27 57.31 2.72 -6.61
N GLU A 28 57.00 1.45 -6.87
CA GLU A 28 55.68 0.78 -6.81
C GLU A 28 55.16 0.37 -5.40
N ALA A 29 53.83 0.48 -5.24
CA ALA A 29 52.79 -0.37 -4.56
C ALA A 29 53.06 -1.19 -3.26
N PRO A 30 52.03 -1.54 -2.41
CA PRO A 30 50.57 -1.49 -2.67
C PRO A 30 49.72 -0.78 -1.59
N ALA A 31 48.55 -0.29 -2.03
CA ALA A 31 47.53 0.36 -1.21
C ALA A 31 46.47 -0.64 -0.72
N ALA A 32 46.11 -0.53 0.56
CA ALA A 32 44.81 -0.91 1.08
C ALA A 32 44.13 0.37 1.58
N ALA A 33 43.09 0.83 0.87
CA ALA A 33 42.29 1.96 1.33
C ALA A 33 40.81 1.78 0.97
N ASN A 34 40.02 1.86 2.03
CA ASN A 34 38.59 2.13 2.10
C ASN A 34 38.17 3.24 1.12
N PHE A 35 37.10 3.00 0.37
CA PHE A 35 36.43 4.03 -0.41
C PHE A 35 35.26 4.60 0.38
N ASN A 36 35.36 5.89 0.70
CA ASN A 36 34.22 6.76 0.95
C ASN A 36 34.24 7.89 -0.09
N SER A 37 33.04 8.31 -0.47
CA SER A 37 32.64 9.12 -1.62
C SER A 37 33.38 10.45 -1.85
N ALA A 38 33.72 10.72 -3.12
CA ALA A 38 33.83 12.08 -3.66
C ALA A 38 33.21 12.14 -5.08
N ARG A 39 32.27 13.06 -5.29
CA ARG A 39 31.73 13.45 -6.60
C ARG A 39 32.81 14.19 -7.39
N VAL A 40 33.02 13.80 -8.65
CA VAL A 40 33.64 14.65 -9.67
C VAL A 40 32.76 14.64 -10.91
N ALA A 41 32.45 15.84 -11.40
CA ALA A 41 31.82 16.07 -12.68
C ALA A 41 32.79 15.64 -13.80
N GLY A 42 32.34 14.73 -14.65
CA GLY A 42 33.08 14.25 -15.82
C GLY A 42 32.13 13.44 -16.69
N THR A 43 32.02 13.85 -17.95
CA THR A 43 31.24 13.24 -19.03
C THR A 43 31.44 11.72 -19.10
N VAL A 44 30.35 10.97 -19.00
CA VAL A 44 30.33 9.50 -19.15
C VAL A 44 30.19 9.17 -20.64
N PRO A 45 31.07 8.35 -21.23
CA PRO A 45 30.87 7.79 -22.57
C PRO A 45 29.83 6.67 -22.51
N GLU A 46 28.95 6.62 -23.52
CA GLU A 46 27.97 5.57 -23.75
C GLU A 46 28.60 4.18 -23.64
N THR A 47 28.18 3.39 -22.64
CA THR A 47 28.44 1.96 -22.59
C THR A 47 27.16 1.20 -22.91
N THR A 48 27.32 0.28 -23.85
CA THR A 48 26.34 -0.56 -24.49
C THR A 48 25.71 -1.58 -23.54
N ASN A 49 24.39 -1.74 -23.65
CA ASN A 49 23.62 -2.81 -23.02
C ASN A 49 24.14 -4.18 -23.45
N ALA A 50 24.69 -4.95 -22.51
CA ALA A 50 24.93 -6.38 -22.66
C ALA A 50 23.64 -7.18 -22.39
N ALA A 51 22.62 -6.94 -23.22
CA ALA A 51 21.48 -7.81 -23.39
C ALA A 51 21.06 -7.66 -24.85
N GLY A 52 21.50 -8.59 -25.69
CA GLY A 52 21.19 -8.59 -27.12
C GLY A 52 19.69 -8.77 -27.36
N HIS A 53 18.95 -7.67 -27.40
CA HIS A 53 17.62 -7.59 -28.01
C HIS A 53 17.59 -6.37 -28.94
N PRO A 54 17.16 -6.52 -30.20
CA PRO A 54 17.00 -5.39 -31.10
C PRO A 54 15.80 -4.52 -30.65
N PRO A 55 15.86 -3.20 -30.85
CA PRO A 55 14.70 -2.34 -30.67
C PRO A 55 13.65 -2.67 -31.73
N ILE A 56 12.39 -2.81 -31.30
CA ILE A 56 11.24 -2.88 -32.22
C ILE A 56 11.04 -1.45 -32.75
N GLY A 57 11.46 -1.23 -33.99
CA GLY A 57 11.31 0.03 -34.73
C GLY A 57 11.64 -0.20 -36.20
N VAL A 58 10.66 0.08 -37.05
CA VAL A 58 10.59 -0.08 -38.51
C VAL A 58 11.93 0.01 -39.25
N THR A 59 12.31 -1.05 -39.97
CA THR A 59 13.35 -0.98 -41.02
C THR A 59 12.71 -1.02 -42.40
N SER A 60 13.02 -0.01 -43.21
CA SER A 60 12.67 0.09 -44.62
C SER A 60 13.59 -0.80 -45.48
N THR A 61 13.56 -2.11 -45.30
CA THR A 61 14.12 -3.09 -46.26
C THR A 61 13.51 -4.46 -45.96
N GLY A 62 12.92 -5.09 -46.99
CA GLY A 62 12.14 -6.32 -46.87
C GLY A 62 12.89 -7.54 -46.35
N ALA A 63 13.01 -7.66 -45.04
CA ALA A 63 13.33 -8.89 -44.32
C ALA A 63 12.03 -9.44 -43.68
N LEU A 64 11.83 -10.75 -43.76
CA LEU A 64 10.67 -11.46 -43.20
C LEU A 64 10.40 -11.01 -41.75
N VAL A 65 9.30 -10.27 -41.56
CA VAL A 65 8.77 -9.92 -40.24
C VAL A 65 8.47 -11.25 -39.54
N ALA A 66 9.11 -11.51 -38.40
CA ALA A 66 8.70 -12.63 -37.55
C ALA A 66 7.21 -12.46 -37.27
N ALA A 67 6.39 -13.45 -37.65
CA ALA A 67 4.94 -13.34 -37.48
C ALA A 67 4.61 -13.08 -36.01
N ASP A 68 3.73 -12.12 -35.74
CA ASP A 68 3.37 -11.73 -34.36
C ASP A 68 2.92 -12.95 -33.55
N PRO A 69 3.14 -12.98 -32.22
CA PRO A 69 2.56 -14.02 -31.39
C PRO A 69 1.03 -13.88 -31.33
N VAL A 70 0.34 -15.00 -31.15
CA VAL A 70 -1.08 -15.02 -30.76
C VAL A 70 -1.22 -14.34 -29.40
N LEU A 71 -0.36 -14.70 -28.46
CA LEU A 71 -0.27 -14.08 -27.14
C LEU A 71 1.10 -14.37 -26.53
N ASP A 72 1.51 -13.51 -25.61
CA ASP A 72 2.71 -13.67 -24.80
C ASP A 72 2.44 -13.21 -23.36
N GLU A 73 3.50 -13.06 -22.56
CA GLU A 73 3.38 -12.55 -21.21
C GLU A 73 2.85 -11.10 -21.11
N THR A 74 2.85 -10.36 -22.21
CA THR A 74 2.28 -9.01 -22.29
C THR A 74 0.78 -9.02 -22.55
N ALA A 75 0.15 -10.16 -22.83
CA ALA A 75 -1.31 -10.27 -22.83
C ALA A 75 -1.88 -10.20 -21.40
N CYS A 76 -3.19 -10.05 -21.26
CA CYS A 76 -3.86 -10.14 -19.96
C CYS A 76 -4.03 -11.61 -19.54
N TRP A 77 -3.60 -11.93 -18.32
CA TRP A 77 -3.66 -13.27 -17.73
C TRP A 77 -4.42 -13.25 -16.40
N ARG A 78 -5.36 -14.17 -16.23
CA ARG A 78 -5.97 -14.46 -14.93
C ARG A 78 -5.03 -15.37 -14.14
N ARG A 79 -4.83 -15.11 -12.84
CA ARG A 79 -3.93 -15.89 -12.00
C ARG A 79 -4.41 -16.16 -10.57
N ILE A 80 -3.96 -17.31 -10.05
CA ILE A 80 -4.03 -17.71 -8.64
C ILE A 80 -2.66 -18.26 -8.22
N TYR A 81 -2.11 -17.81 -7.11
CA TYR A 81 -0.91 -18.38 -6.48
C TYR A 81 -1.27 -19.40 -5.38
N ARG A 82 -0.36 -19.92 -4.60
CA ARG A 82 -0.66 -20.64 -3.35
C ARG A 82 0.61 -20.66 -2.54
N PHE A 83 0.59 -20.06 -1.36
CA PHE A 83 1.76 -19.94 -0.51
C PHE A 83 1.62 -20.87 0.68
N GLU A 84 2.73 -21.49 1.10
CA GLU A 84 2.81 -22.41 2.23
C GLU A 84 4.24 -22.39 2.76
N ALA A 85 4.53 -23.11 3.85
CA ALA A 85 5.89 -23.27 4.33
C ALA A 85 6.83 -23.83 3.24
N SER A 86 7.92 -23.10 2.96
CA SER A 86 8.96 -23.56 2.05
C SER A 86 9.59 -24.86 2.53
N GLN A 87 9.76 -25.82 1.63
CA GLN A 87 10.29 -27.15 1.94
C GLN A 87 11.71 -27.33 1.39
N VAL A 88 12.59 -27.93 2.20
CA VAL A 88 13.86 -28.52 1.77
C VAL A 88 13.61 -29.98 1.44
N SER A 89 14.26 -30.46 0.37
CA SER A 89 14.15 -31.84 -0.07
C SER A 89 14.58 -32.82 1.03
N PRO A 90 13.68 -33.72 1.50
CA PRO A 90 14.03 -34.72 2.50
C PRO A 90 15.12 -35.67 2.02
N ASP A 91 15.10 -36.04 0.75
CA ASP A 91 16.06 -36.98 0.15
C ASP A 91 17.45 -36.36 0.03
N LEU A 92 17.54 -35.09 -0.37
CA LEU A 92 18.80 -34.35 -0.36
C LEU A 92 19.28 -34.09 1.08
N MET A 93 18.38 -33.82 2.02
CA MET A 93 18.74 -33.67 3.42
C MET A 93 19.32 -34.97 4.00
N LYS A 94 18.75 -36.13 3.67
CA LYS A 94 19.26 -37.45 4.06
C LYS A 94 20.61 -37.77 3.41
N SER A 95 20.76 -37.48 2.12
CA SER A 95 21.94 -37.88 1.33
C SER A 95 23.16 -36.95 1.52
N VAL A 96 22.96 -35.63 1.45
CA VAL A 96 24.07 -34.64 1.47
C VAL A 96 23.97 -33.62 2.61
N GLY A 97 22.85 -33.57 3.35
CA GLY A 97 22.60 -32.54 4.36
C GLY A 97 23.67 -32.46 5.47
N ARG A 98 24.23 -33.60 5.92
CA ARG A 98 25.32 -33.60 6.92
C ARG A 98 26.61 -32.99 6.37
N GLN A 99 26.95 -33.29 5.12
CA GLN A 99 28.13 -32.75 4.45
C GLN A 99 28.01 -31.24 4.25
N VAL A 100 26.84 -30.79 3.77
CA VAL A 100 26.58 -29.39 3.44
C VAL A 100 26.49 -28.50 4.69
N LEU A 101 25.82 -28.95 5.75
CA LEU A 101 25.56 -28.13 6.94
C LEU A 101 26.60 -28.27 8.05
N GLY A 102 27.37 -29.36 8.04
CA GLY A 102 28.13 -29.82 9.19
C GLY A 102 27.23 -30.44 10.28
N GLU A 103 27.80 -31.32 11.09
CA GLU A 103 27.05 -32.16 12.05
C GLU A 103 26.23 -31.34 13.06
N SER A 104 26.82 -30.31 13.67
CA SER A 104 26.15 -29.50 14.69
C SER A 104 24.89 -28.79 14.16
N ARG A 105 25.01 -28.15 12.98
CA ARG A 105 23.89 -27.42 12.37
C ARG A 105 22.83 -28.38 11.86
N TYR A 106 23.23 -29.48 11.22
CA TYR A 106 22.32 -30.54 10.79
C TYR A 106 21.45 -31.05 11.96
N GLN A 107 22.06 -31.43 13.09
CA GLN A 107 21.33 -31.90 14.27
C GLN A 107 20.42 -30.82 14.88
N LYS A 108 20.82 -29.55 14.82
CA LYS A 108 19.97 -28.43 15.26
C LYS A 108 18.73 -28.31 14.38
N VAL A 109 18.87 -28.35 13.06
CA VAL A 109 17.76 -28.28 12.10
C VAL A 109 16.80 -29.45 12.32
N MET A 110 17.32 -30.68 12.38
CA MET A 110 16.49 -31.87 12.54
C MET A 110 15.69 -31.85 13.86
N ARG A 111 16.27 -31.38 14.97
CA ARG A 111 15.54 -31.19 16.23
C ARG A 111 14.45 -30.12 16.14
N GLN A 112 14.70 -29.03 15.42
CA GLN A 112 13.69 -27.97 15.23
C GLN A 112 12.51 -28.46 14.39
N VAL A 113 12.79 -29.20 13.32
CA VAL A 113 11.77 -29.85 12.48
C VAL A 113 10.91 -30.79 13.33
N GLN A 114 11.56 -31.72 14.04
CA GLN A 114 10.86 -32.66 14.92
C GLN A 114 9.96 -31.91 15.91
N LYS A 115 10.49 -30.88 16.59
CA LYS A 115 9.74 -30.06 17.55
C LYS A 115 8.50 -29.41 16.93
N LYS A 116 8.58 -28.90 15.70
CA LYS A 116 7.43 -28.30 14.99
C LYS A 116 6.38 -29.31 14.54
N GLN A 117 6.78 -30.57 14.34
CA GLN A 117 5.89 -31.64 13.86
C GLN A 117 5.29 -32.48 15.00
N ILE A 118 5.62 -32.20 16.27
CA ILE A 118 5.03 -32.89 17.43
C ILE A 118 3.51 -32.73 17.37
N GLY A 119 2.79 -33.85 17.29
CA GLY A 119 1.33 -33.90 17.24
C GLY A 119 0.69 -33.78 15.85
N GLN A 120 1.47 -33.67 14.76
CA GLN A 120 0.94 -33.53 13.39
C GLN A 120 0.79 -34.86 12.61
N GLY A 121 1.19 -36.00 13.18
CA GLY A 121 1.21 -37.31 12.49
C GLY A 121 2.28 -37.44 11.39
N GLY A 122 2.60 -38.66 10.98
CA GLY A 122 3.62 -38.94 9.93
C GLY A 122 5.08 -38.94 10.41
N ASP A 123 6.04 -39.31 9.53
CA ASP A 123 7.48 -39.22 9.83
C ASP A 123 7.99 -37.81 9.53
N TRP A 124 8.45 -37.11 10.56
CA TRP A 124 9.04 -35.77 10.44
C TRP A 124 10.28 -35.74 9.55
N ARG A 125 10.95 -36.88 9.32
CA ARG A 125 12.11 -36.99 8.42
C ARG A 125 11.77 -36.76 6.95
N ASP A 126 10.49 -36.82 6.60
CA ASP A 126 10.00 -36.58 5.25
C ASP A 126 9.52 -35.13 5.05
N ARG A 127 9.77 -34.24 6.03
CA ARG A 127 9.35 -32.84 5.99
C ARG A 127 10.40 -31.93 6.62
N VAL A 128 11.13 -31.15 5.83
CA VAL A 128 12.09 -30.17 6.35
C VAL A 128 11.65 -28.78 5.92
N PHE A 129 11.28 -27.90 6.86
CA PHE A 129 10.76 -26.55 6.54
C PHE A 129 11.77 -25.46 6.86
N ILE A 130 11.78 -24.39 6.06
CA ILE A 130 12.54 -23.17 6.35
C ILE A 130 11.58 -22.08 6.85
N THR A 131 11.90 -21.47 7.99
CA THR A 131 11.25 -20.22 8.42
C THR A 131 12.11 -19.05 7.95
N LEU A 132 11.70 -18.41 6.86
CA LEU A 132 12.50 -17.39 6.16
C LEU A 132 12.40 -15.98 6.74
N ASN A 133 11.64 -15.77 7.83
CA ASN A 133 11.48 -14.46 8.46
C ASN A 133 12.02 -14.44 9.90
N GLY A 134 13.06 -13.64 10.12
CA GLY A 134 13.65 -13.38 11.44
C GLY A 134 12.78 -12.54 12.38
N HIS A 135 11.59 -12.10 11.96
CA HIS A 135 10.61 -11.41 12.80
C HIS A 135 9.43 -12.35 13.04
N ARG A 136 9.46 -13.03 14.18
CA ARG A 136 8.35 -13.74 14.87
C ARG A 136 7.23 -14.30 13.97
N ALA A 137 7.43 -15.56 13.57
CA ALA A 137 6.49 -16.68 13.53
C ALA A 137 5.01 -16.41 13.21
N LEU A 138 4.65 -16.50 11.92
CA LEU A 138 3.49 -17.26 11.44
C LEU A 138 3.82 -17.82 10.04
N ASP A 139 3.55 -19.10 9.80
CA ASP A 139 3.57 -19.68 8.45
C ASP A 139 2.31 -19.17 7.70
N PRO A 140 2.37 -18.89 6.38
CA PRO A 140 1.20 -18.44 5.66
C PRO A 140 0.11 -19.52 5.73
N VAL A 141 -1.13 -19.10 5.90
CA VAL A 141 -2.27 -20.02 5.76
C VAL A 141 -2.34 -20.42 4.28
N PRO A 142 -2.29 -21.73 3.95
CA PRO A 142 -2.42 -22.16 2.57
C PRO A 142 -3.81 -21.85 2.03
N GLY A 143 -3.87 -21.17 0.88
CA GLY A 143 -5.11 -21.02 0.12
C GLY A 143 -5.55 -22.34 -0.52
N PRO A 144 -6.84 -22.48 -0.87
CA PRO A 144 -7.33 -23.66 -1.59
C PRO A 144 -6.75 -23.73 -3.01
N PHE A 145 -6.76 -24.92 -3.59
CA PHE A 145 -6.53 -25.12 -5.03
C PHE A 145 -7.70 -24.56 -5.84
N PRO A 146 -7.47 -24.12 -7.10
CA PRO A 146 -8.58 -23.83 -7.99
C PRO A 146 -9.42 -25.10 -8.24
N PRO A 147 -10.73 -24.96 -8.57
CA PRO A 147 -11.58 -26.09 -8.94
C PRO A 147 -10.99 -26.92 -10.09
N ASP A 148 -11.29 -28.22 -10.17
CA ASP A 148 -10.68 -29.12 -11.17
C ASP A 148 -10.90 -28.67 -12.63
N ASP A 149 -12.01 -27.98 -12.91
CA ASP A 149 -12.41 -27.47 -14.22
C ASP A 149 -11.86 -26.07 -14.54
N TRP A 150 -10.98 -25.52 -13.70
CA TRP A 150 -10.45 -24.14 -13.82
C TRP A 150 -9.77 -23.84 -15.16
N ALA A 151 -9.31 -24.84 -15.91
CA ALA A 151 -8.67 -24.67 -17.21
C ALA A 151 -9.65 -24.82 -18.39
N SER A 152 -10.93 -25.10 -18.12
CA SER A 152 -11.98 -25.19 -19.13
C SER A 152 -12.37 -23.81 -19.67
N VAL A 153 -13.00 -23.80 -20.85
CA VAL A 153 -13.44 -22.56 -21.52
C VAL A 153 -14.58 -21.88 -20.77
N ASP A 154 -15.50 -22.67 -20.23
CA ASP A 154 -16.75 -22.19 -19.61
C ASP A 154 -16.57 -21.79 -18.14
N PHE A 155 -15.40 -22.03 -17.55
CA PHE A 155 -15.11 -21.63 -16.18
C PHE A 155 -15.14 -20.09 -16.03
N ASP A 156 -15.88 -19.64 -15.02
CA ASP A 156 -15.97 -18.23 -14.63
C ASP A 156 -14.72 -17.82 -13.83
N ASP A 157 -13.78 -17.18 -14.52
CA ASP A 157 -12.57 -16.60 -13.97
C ASP A 157 -12.70 -15.11 -13.64
N SER A 158 -13.93 -14.55 -13.66
CA SER A 158 -14.15 -13.11 -13.43
C SER A 158 -13.60 -12.65 -12.09
N GLY A 159 -13.63 -13.51 -11.07
CA GLY A 159 -13.03 -13.23 -9.78
C GLY A 159 -11.49 -13.23 -9.80
N TRP A 160 -10.83 -14.00 -10.67
CA TRP A 160 -9.38 -14.23 -10.66
C TRP A 160 -8.62 -12.92 -10.91
N VAL A 161 -7.45 -12.76 -10.28
CA VAL A 161 -6.63 -11.56 -10.52
C VAL A 161 -6.21 -11.54 -11.97
N LEU A 162 -6.54 -10.46 -12.66
CA LEU A 162 -5.98 -10.19 -13.96
C LEU A 162 -4.65 -9.47 -13.81
N GLU A 163 -3.63 -9.86 -14.57
CA GLU A 163 -2.33 -9.22 -14.57
C GLU A 163 -1.65 -9.43 -15.93
N ARG A 164 -0.66 -8.58 -16.24
CA ARG A 164 0.29 -8.74 -17.35
C ARG A 164 1.67 -8.92 -16.72
N ALA A 165 2.62 -9.58 -17.39
CA ALA A 165 3.96 -9.73 -16.85
C ALA A 165 4.64 -8.39 -16.48
N PRO A 166 5.68 -8.44 -15.61
CA PRO A 166 6.28 -9.65 -15.04
C PRO A 166 5.47 -10.31 -13.93
N PHE A 167 5.33 -11.64 -14.02
CA PHE A 167 4.73 -12.43 -12.93
C PHE A 167 5.76 -12.60 -11.80
N GLN A 168 5.32 -12.40 -10.56
CA GLN A 168 6.19 -12.53 -9.38
C GLN A 168 7.40 -11.56 -9.43
N GLY A 169 7.20 -10.40 -10.09
CA GLY A 169 8.12 -9.29 -10.34
C GLY A 169 9.41 -9.63 -11.09
N GLY A 170 10.45 -8.78 -11.05
CA GLY A 170 11.73 -8.93 -11.78
C GLY A 170 12.31 -7.61 -12.32
N SER A 171 13.57 -7.63 -12.79
CA SER A 171 14.29 -6.46 -13.35
C SER A 171 13.69 -5.91 -14.65
N LEU A 172 12.85 -6.70 -15.33
CA LEU A 172 12.03 -6.32 -16.49
C LEU A 172 10.66 -5.76 -16.12
N ALA A 173 10.45 -5.27 -14.89
CA ALA A 173 9.21 -4.64 -14.45
C ALA A 173 8.89 -3.37 -15.24
N ARG A 174 8.35 -3.55 -16.44
CA ARG A 174 7.60 -2.54 -17.18
C ARG A 174 6.28 -2.35 -16.45
N MET A 175 6.22 -1.33 -15.58
CA MET A 175 5.09 -0.46 -15.15
C MET A 175 3.64 -1.00 -14.97
N THR A 176 3.24 -2.15 -15.50
CA THR A 176 1.95 -2.85 -15.26
C THR A 176 1.83 -3.34 -13.82
N THR A 177 2.97 -3.59 -13.19
CA THR A 177 3.12 -3.97 -11.79
C THR A 177 4.14 -3.04 -11.15
N LEU A 178 3.70 -1.86 -10.73
CA LEU A 178 4.54 -0.91 -10.01
C LEU A 178 4.93 -1.53 -8.66
N ASN A 179 6.07 -2.21 -8.67
CA ASN A 179 6.73 -2.83 -7.54
C ASN A 179 7.26 -1.73 -6.61
N LEU A 180 6.36 -1.17 -5.79
CA LEU A 180 6.62 0.00 -4.97
C LEU A 180 7.30 -0.35 -3.65
N GLY A 181 8.57 -0.73 -3.77
CA GLY A 181 9.59 -0.42 -2.77
C GLY A 181 9.76 -1.38 -1.59
N GLN A 182 10.25 -2.60 -1.84
CA GLN A 182 11.45 -3.10 -1.16
C GLN A 182 12.00 -4.30 -1.95
N TYR A 183 13.24 -4.16 -2.42
CA TYR A 183 14.06 -5.14 -3.14
C TYR A 183 13.62 -5.47 -4.58
N ASP A 184 14.57 -5.29 -5.49
CA ASP A 184 14.67 -5.87 -6.84
C ASP A 184 14.77 -7.43 -6.82
N GLU A 185 14.07 -8.09 -5.88
CA GLU A 185 14.17 -9.54 -5.60
C GLU A 185 12.80 -10.15 -5.23
N SER A 186 11.74 -9.75 -5.93
CA SER A 186 10.32 -9.89 -5.57
C SER A 186 9.70 -11.29 -5.69
N VAL A 187 10.40 -12.36 -5.33
CA VAL A 187 9.80 -13.70 -5.26
C VAL A 187 9.69 -14.13 -3.80
N ASP A 188 8.46 -14.25 -3.32
CA ASP A 188 8.20 -14.93 -2.07
C ASP A 188 8.42 -16.44 -2.25
N LEU A 189 9.52 -16.92 -1.68
CA LEU A 189 10.00 -18.30 -1.71
C LEU A 189 9.02 -19.31 -1.07
N ARG A 190 7.96 -18.82 -0.43
CA ARG A 190 6.86 -19.63 0.13
C ARG A 190 5.83 -20.01 -0.95
N LEU A 191 5.92 -19.47 -2.15
CA LEU A 191 5.05 -19.84 -3.26
C LEU A 191 5.23 -21.32 -3.62
N GLN A 192 4.18 -22.12 -3.44
CA GLN A 192 4.16 -23.56 -3.76
C GLN A 192 3.54 -23.88 -5.10
N SER A 193 2.55 -23.10 -5.54
CA SER A 193 1.97 -23.28 -6.86
C SER A 193 1.42 -21.99 -7.44
N ALA A 194 1.41 -21.88 -8.76
CA ALA A 194 0.83 -20.77 -9.49
C ALA A 194 0.04 -21.28 -10.69
N PHE A 195 -1.14 -20.72 -10.90
CA PHE A 195 -2.09 -21.06 -11.94
C PHE A 195 -2.35 -19.81 -12.75
N TYR A 196 -2.20 -19.90 -14.07
CA TYR A 196 -2.40 -18.81 -15.01
C TYR A 196 -3.36 -19.29 -16.09
N ARG A 197 -4.26 -18.43 -16.56
CA ARG A 197 -5.09 -18.70 -17.75
C ARG A 197 -5.39 -17.44 -18.53
N THR A 198 -5.56 -17.58 -19.83
CA THR A 198 -5.99 -16.49 -20.73
C THR A 198 -6.86 -17.07 -21.84
N ARG A 199 -7.81 -16.27 -22.34
CA ARG A 199 -8.69 -16.65 -23.46
C ARG A 199 -8.12 -16.11 -24.76
N PHE A 200 -8.21 -16.90 -25.84
CA PHE A 200 -7.86 -16.48 -27.19
C PHE A 200 -8.87 -17.00 -28.21
N GLN A 201 -9.01 -16.29 -29.32
CA GLN A 201 -10.00 -16.59 -30.36
C GLN A 201 -9.38 -17.46 -31.46
N VAL A 202 -10.12 -18.47 -31.93
CA VAL A 202 -9.77 -19.28 -33.10
C VAL A 202 -11.01 -19.38 -34.00
N ASP A 203 -11.02 -18.66 -35.11
CA ASP A 203 -12.18 -18.62 -36.02
C ASP A 203 -12.33 -19.90 -36.83
N ASP A 204 -11.22 -20.55 -37.16
CA ASP A 204 -11.19 -21.84 -37.84
C ASP A 204 -9.93 -22.63 -37.44
N PRO A 205 -10.06 -23.69 -36.61
CA PRO A 205 -8.95 -24.54 -36.22
C PRO A 205 -8.21 -25.18 -37.40
N GLY A 206 -8.89 -25.46 -38.51
CA GLY A 206 -8.28 -26.01 -39.73
C GLY A 206 -7.39 -25.02 -40.47
N ARG A 207 -7.58 -23.71 -40.20
CA ARG A 207 -6.80 -22.60 -40.78
C ARG A 207 -5.86 -21.93 -39.78
N ALA A 208 -5.83 -22.40 -38.52
CA ALA A 208 -4.99 -21.84 -37.46
C ALA A 208 -3.48 -22.01 -37.72
N GLY A 209 -3.10 -22.95 -38.59
CA GLY A 209 -1.70 -23.30 -38.81
C GLY A 209 -1.10 -24.07 -37.62
N VAL A 210 0.23 -24.12 -37.54
CA VAL A 210 0.93 -24.79 -36.44
C VAL A 210 1.19 -23.80 -35.32
N LEU A 211 0.39 -23.85 -34.26
CA LEU A 211 0.64 -23.08 -33.04
C LEU A 211 1.69 -23.79 -32.18
N SER A 212 2.71 -23.05 -31.75
CA SER A 212 3.77 -23.50 -30.85
C SER A 212 3.76 -22.66 -29.59
N LEU A 213 3.84 -23.34 -28.44
CA LEU A 213 3.95 -22.75 -27.12
C LEU A 213 5.39 -22.91 -26.61
N SER A 214 5.98 -21.80 -26.18
CA SER A 214 7.26 -21.75 -25.46
C SER A 214 7.04 -21.17 -24.07
N VAL A 215 7.58 -21.81 -23.04
CA VAL A 215 7.46 -21.38 -21.64
C VAL A 215 8.82 -21.44 -20.97
N VAL A 216 9.23 -20.35 -20.33
CA VAL A 216 10.43 -20.28 -19.47
C VAL A 216 9.99 -20.15 -18.03
N TYR A 217 10.45 -21.03 -17.15
CA TYR A 217 9.93 -21.18 -15.79
C TYR A 217 10.98 -21.69 -14.78
N SER A 218 10.66 -21.67 -13.50
CA SER A 218 11.34 -22.44 -12.45
C SER A 218 10.35 -23.33 -11.70
N GLY A 219 10.83 -24.45 -11.16
CA GLY A 219 9.95 -25.49 -10.59
C GLY A 219 9.55 -26.54 -11.63
N GLY A 220 8.32 -27.03 -11.54
CA GLY A 220 7.70 -27.89 -12.55
C GLY A 220 6.54 -27.18 -13.25
N VAL A 221 6.31 -27.48 -14.54
CA VAL A 221 5.27 -26.83 -15.36
C VAL A 221 4.32 -27.84 -15.99
N ARG A 222 3.05 -27.46 -16.09
CA ARG A 222 2.02 -28.12 -16.88
C ARG A 222 1.28 -27.08 -17.73
N ALA A 223 1.08 -27.37 -19.01
CA ALA A 223 0.32 -26.55 -19.94
C ALA A 223 -0.95 -27.29 -20.39
N LEU A 224 -2.08 -26.61 -20.34
CA LEU A 224 -3.38 -27.12 -20.76
C LEU A 224 -4.01 -26.20 -21.80
N VAL A 225 -4.69 -26.80 -22.78
CA VAL A 225 -5.56 -26.08 -23.73
C VAL A 225 -6.97 -26.62 -23.56
N ASN A 226 -7.91 -25.72 -23.25
CA ASN A 226 -9.32 -26.08 -23.07
C ASN A 226 -9.57 -27.19 -22.03
N GLY A 227 -8.76 -27.22 -20.96
CA GLY A 227 -8.81 -28.24 -19.92
C GLY A 227 -8.02 -29.53 -20.20
N VAL A 228 -7.46 -29.68 -21.40
CA VAL A 228 -6.69 -30.88 -21.79
C VAL A 228 -5.19 -30.59 -21.66
N GLU A 229 -4.47 -31.43 -20.91
CA GLU A 229 -3.02 -31.34 -20.79
C GLU A 229 -2.35 -31.62 -22.15
N VAL A 230 -1.61 -30.63 -22.66
CA VAL A 230 -0.88 -30.74 -23.94
C VAL A 230 0.62 -30.96 -23.73
N ALA A 231 1.15 -30.55 -22.57
CA ALA A 231 2.53 -30.80 -22.18
C ALA A 231 2.75 -30.64 -20.69
N ARG A 232 3.79 -31.31 -20.18
CA ARG A 232 4.37 -31.08 -18.86
C ARG A 232 5.88 -31.24 -18.90
N ALA A 233 6.57 -30.60 -17.96
CA ALA A 233 7.98 -30.82 -17.72
C ALA A 233 8.33 -30.63 -16.25
N ASN A 234 9.33 -31.40 -15.77
CA ASN A 234 9.80 -31.37 -14.39
C ASN A 234 8.72 -31.56 -13.32
N LEU A 235 7.69 -32.35 -13.63
CA LEU A 235 6.62 -32.78 -12.72
C LEU A 235 6.52 -34.31 -12.73
N PRO A 236 6.01 -34.94 -11.65
CA PRO A 236 5.74 -36.38 -11.63
C PRO A 236 4.72 -36.79 -12.69
N ASP A 237 4.82 -38.03 -13.18
CA ASP A 237 3.82 -38.62 -14.08
C ASP A 237 2.47 -38.84 -13.37
N GLY A 238 1.39 -38.88 -14.16
CA GLY A 238 0.02 -39.07 -13.65
C GLY A 238 -0.62 -37.83 -13.00
N PRO A 239 -1.75 -38.03 -12.29
CA PRO A 239 -2.48 -36.94 -11.61
C PRO A 239 -1.65 -36.22 -10.55
N LEU A 240 -1.77 -34.90 -10.47
CA LEU A 240 -1.05 -34.08 -9.49
C LEU A 240 -1.86 -33.91 -8.21
N GLY A 241 -1.38 -34.48 -7.11
CA GLY A 241 -1.92 -34.22 -5.78
C GLY A 241 -1.55 -32.83 -5.23
N PRO A 242 -2.13 -32.42 -4.08
CA PRO A 242 -1.82 -31.16 -3.42
C PRO A 242 -0.33 -30.94 -3.14
N ASP A 243 0.38 -31.99 -2.74
CA ASP A 243 1.81 -31.97 -2.37
C ASP A 243 2.76 -32.25 -3.54
N ALA A 244 2.26 -32.32 -4.77
CA ALA A 244 3.10 -32.55 -5.95
C ALA A 244 4.07 -31.38 -6.14
N ALA A 245 5.36 -31.71 -6.24
CA ALA A 245 6.46 -30.76 -6.36
C ALA A 245 7.18 -30.90 -7.71
N GLY A 246 7.81 -29.82 -8.15
CA GLY A 246 8.74 -29.84 -9.27
C GLY A 246 10.00 -30.62 -8.93
N SER A 247 10.70 -31.14 -9.95
CA SER A 247 11.99 -31.83 -9.76
C SER A 247 13.00 -30.94 -9.04
N ASP A 248 13.72 -31.48 -8.06
CA ASP A 248 14.70 -30.73 -7.26
C ASP A 248 15.85 -30.18 -8.13
N TYR A 249 16.44 -29.08 -7.68
CA TYR A 249 17.63 -28.50 -8.30
C TYR A 249 18.91 -29.02 -7.65
N SER A 250 19.98 -29.14 -8.43
CA SER A 250 21.33 -29.44 -7.93
C SER A 250 21.90 -28.28 -7.10
N GLU A 251 22.95 -28.55 -6.32
CA GLU A 251 23.68 -27.51 -5.57
C GLU A 251 24.22 -26.39 -6.48
N SER A 252 24.68 -26.72 -7.69
CA SER A 252 25.19 -25.74 -8.67
C SER A 252 24.17 -24.70 -9.12
N ALA A 253 22.87 -24.97 -8.97
CA ALA A 253 21.82 -23.99 -9.29
C ALA A 253 21.81 -22.78 -8.34
N TYR A 254 22.46 -22.90 -7.17
CA TYR A 254 22.50 -21.85 -6.15
C TYR A 254 23.76 -20.98 -6.22
N GLN A 255 24.63 -21.21 -7.21
CA GLN A 255 25.81 -20.37 -7.43
C GLN A 255 25.40 -19.05 -8.10
N PRO A 256 26.05 -17.92 -7.76
CA PRO A 256 25.77 -16.63 -8.40
C PRO A 256 25.93 -16.70 -9.92
N GLY A 257 24.95 -16.16 -10.66
CA GLY A 257 24.97 -16.15 -12.13
C GLY A 257 24.54 -17.48 -12.80
N SER A 258 24.06 -18.46 -12.03
CA SER A 258 23.58 -19.72 -12.59
C SER A 258 22.32 -19.56 -13.45
N GLU A 259 22.37 -20.03 -14.70
CA GLU A 259 21.21 -20.10 -15.59
C GLU A 259 20.29 -21.29 -15.25
N ALA A 260 20.76 -22.23 -14.42
CA ALA A 260 20.02 -23.46 -14.10
C ALA A 260 18.67 -23.20 -13.41
N ALA A 261 18.46 -22.00 -12.87
CA ALA A 261 17.19 -21.56 -12.32
C ALA A 261 16.06 -21.51 -13.38
N ALA A 262 16.39 -21.19 -14.64
CA ALA A 262 15.45 -21.10 -15.75
C ALA A 262 15.40 -22.41 -16.55
N ARG A 263 14.24 -23.06 -16.54
CA ARG A 263 13.88 -24.25 -17.32
C ARG A 263 13.00 -23.81 -18.50
N THR A 264 13.00 -24.59 -19.57
CA THR A 264 12.20 -24.29 -20.78
C THR A 264 11.33 -25.47 -21.16
N LEU A 265 10.09 -25.20 -21.57
CA LEU A 265 9.17 -26.15 -22.19
C LEU A 265 8.77 -25.61 -23.57
N GLY A 266 8.94 -26.40 -24.62
CA GLY A 266 8.44 -26.11 -25.96
C GLY A 266 7.50 -27.22 -26.43
N VAL A 267 6.31 -26.87 -26.91
CA VAL A 267 5.33 -27.85 -27.41
C VAL A 267 4.53 -27.29 -28.60
N LYS A 268 4.21 -28.15 -29.57
CA LYS A 268 3.24 -27.83 -30.63
C LYS A 268 1.83 -28.13 -30.12
N ILE A 269 0.92 -27.17 -30.24
CA ILE A 269 -0.47 -27.35 -29.83
C ILE A 269 -1.18 -28.23 -30.86
N PRO A 270 -1.74 -29.39 -30.46
CA PRO A 270 -2.51 -30.23 -31.39
C PRO A 270 -3.75 -29.48 -31.88
N ALA A 271 -4.01 -29.51 -33.19
CA ALA A 271 -5.20 -28.89 -33.77
C ALA A 271 -6.50 -29.46 -33.18
N THR A 272 -6.50 -30.73 -32.76
CA THR A 272 -7.61 -31.41 -32.08
C THR A 272 -7.92 -30.84 -30.69
N SER A 273 -7.00 -30.09 -30.08
CA SER A 273 -7.21 -29.41 -28.80
C SER A 273 -7.86 -28.04 -28.97
N LEU A 274 -7.93 -27.51 -30.19
CA LEU A 274 -8.55 -26.22 -30.52
C LEU A 274 -10.03 -26.41 -30.90
N ARG A 275 -10.84 -25.41 -30.57
CA ARG A 275 -12.25 -25.32 -30.98
C ARG A 275 -12.48 -24.05 -31.78
N ASN A 276 -13.55 -24.03 -32.57
CA ASN A 276 -14.05 -22.78 -33.15
C ASN A 276 -14.54 -21.85 -32.02
N GLY A 277 -14.19 -20.57 -32.08
CA GLY A 277 -14.52 -19.57 -31.08
C GLY A 277 -13.46 -19.42 -29.99
N SER A 278 -13.93 -19.22 -28.76
CA SER A 278 -13.08 -19.01 -27.58
C SER A 278 -12.33 -20.29 -27.21
N ASN A 279 -11.03 -20.14 -26.99
CA ASN A 279 -10.13 -21.17 -26.45
C ASN A 279 -9.46 -20.62 -25.19
N VAL A 280 -9.00 -21.51 -24.31
CA VAL A 280 -8.25 -21.16 -23.10
C VAL A 280 -6.88 -21.81 -23.14
N LEU A 281 -5.83 -21.02 -22.93
CA LEU A 281 -4.50 -21.50 -22.59
C LEU A 281 -4.32 -21.35 -21.08
N ALA A 282 -3.92 -22.43 -20.41
CA ALA A 282 -3.72 -22.47 -18.97
C ALA A 282 -2.34 -23.04 -18.63
N ILE A 283 -1.65 -22.43 -17.65
CA ILE A 283 -0.33 -22.81 -17.18
C ILE A 283 -0.37 -23.03 -15.67
N GLU A 284 0.14 -24.16 -15.22
CA GLU A 284 0.32 -24.49 -13.82
C GLU A 284 1.81 -24.68 -13.51
N ILE A 285 2.29 -23.98 -12.49
CA ILE A 285 3.64 -24.07 -11.96
C ILE A 285 3.58 -24.68 -10.55
N ARG A 286 4.45 -25.66 -10.25
CA ARG A 286 4.65 -26.20 -8.90
C ARG A 286 6.08 -25.96 -8.43
N ALA A 287 6.24 -25.61 -7.15
CA ALA A 287 7.54 -25.38 -6.56
C ALA A 287 8.39 -26.65 -6.54
N SER A 288 9.68 -26.53 -6.87
CA SER A 288 10.67 -27.53 -6.49
C SER A 288 11.03 -27.39 -5.01
N ARG A 289 11.46 -28.48 -4.36
CA ARG A 289 12.00 -28.38 -2.99
C ARG A 289 13.39 -27.76 -3.01
N PHE A 290 13.76 -27.07 -1.93
CA PHE A 290 15.07 -26.44 -1.79
C PHE A 290 16.16 -27.49 -1.54
N HIS A 291 17.35 -27.21 -2.06
CA HIS A 291 18.56 -27.94 -1.72
C HIS A 291 19.03 -27.52 -0.30
N PRO A 292 19.61 -28.42 0.51
CA PRO A 292 20.08 -28.09 1.86
C PRO A 292 21.07 -26.93 1.93
N VAL A 293 21.75 -26.58 0.84
CA VAL A 293 22.71 -25.45 0.77
C VAL A 293 22.07 -24.12 1.14
N VAL A 294 20.77 -23.92 0.88
CA VAL A 294 20.03 -22.71 1.29
C VAL A 294 20.09 -22.51 2.81
N LEU A 295 20.18 -23.60 3.57
CA LEU A 295 20.29 -23.53 5.03
C LEU A 295 21.68 -23.15 5.51
N THR A 296 22.70 -22.98 4.67
CA THR A 296 24.07 -22.57 5.06
C THR A 296 24.21 -21.06 5.26
N ASN A 297 23.47 -20.26 4.48
CA ASN A 297 23.43 -18.79 4.58
C ASN A 297 22.05 -18.36 5.11
N PRO A 298 21.87 -18.12 6.41
CA PRO A 298 20.59 -17.71 6.94
C PRO A 298 20.31 -16.28 6.48
N ILE A 299 19.46 -16.15 5.46
CA ILE A 299 18.95 -14.91 4.88
C ILE A 299 18.64 -13.91 5.99
N GLN A 300 19.46 -12.87 6.15
CA GLN A 300 19.14 -11.78 7.07
C GLN A 300 18.16 -10.82 6.38
N PRO A 301 17.00 -10.50 6.98
CA PRO A 301 15.89 -9.97 6.19
C PRO A 301 16.05 -8.54 5.66
N ASN A 302 16.95 -7.69 6.18
CA ASN A 302 16.60 -6.27 6.18
C ASN A 302 17.56 -5.24 5.60
N TRP A 303 18.81 -5.54 5.21
CA TRP A 303 19.72 -4.46 4.79
C TRP A 303 20.78 -4.91 3.77
N GLY A 304 20.34 -5.37 2.60
CA GLY A 304 21.27 -5.68 1.50
C GLY A 304 22.29 -6.79 1.79
N GLY A 305 21.92 -7.77 2.62
CA GLY A 305 22.77 -8.94 2.87
C GLY A 305 22.89 -9.81 1.60
N PRO A 306 24.07 -10.43 1.34
CA PRO A 306 24.31 -11.12 0.08
C PRO A 306 23.51 -12.43 -0.04
N GLN A 307 22.81 -12.56 -1.18
CA GLN A 307 22.25 -13.77 -1.80
C GLN A 307 21.02 -14.41 -1.13
N ARG A 308 19.81 -13.99 -1.56
CA ARG A 308 18.60 -14.82 -1.46
C ARG A 308 18.67 -15.97 -2.49
N PRO A 309 18.13 -17.17 -2.18
CA PRO A 309 18.00 -18.23 -3.19
C PRO A 309 17.01 -17.78 -4.28
N PHE A 310 17.16 -18.34 -5.48
CA PHE A 310 16.28 -18.02 -6.61
C PHE A 310 14.85 -18.57 -6.39
N PRO A 311 13.83 -18.00 -7.05
CA PRO A 311 12.48 -18.55 -7.10
C PRO A 311 12.41 -20.02 -7.52
N HIS A 312 11.68 -20.85 -6.77
CA HIS A 312 11.43 -22.25 -7.15
C HIS A 312 10.10 -22.50 -7.86
N ALA A 313 9.25 -21.49 -8.03
CA ALA A 313 7.91 -21.61 -8.60
C ALA A 313 7.51 -20.39 -9.46
N ARG A 314 8.31 -20.08 -10.50
CA ARG A 314 8.14 -18.85 -11.29
C ARG A 314 7.85 -19.10 -12.76
N LEU A 315 7.01 -18.25 -13.34
CA LEU A 315 6.82 -18.12 -14.78
C LEU A 315 7.61 -16.89 -15.25
N PHE A 316 8.66 -17.07 -16.04
CA PHE A 316 9.54 -15.99 -16.49
C PHE A 316 9.07 -15.39 -17.82
N ARG A 317 8.71 -16.22 -18.80
CA ARG A 317 8.31 -15.84 -20.15
C ARG A 317 7.37 -16.88 -20.74
N LEU A 318 6.45 -16.46 -21.59
CA LEU A 318 5.60 -17.38 -22.35
C LEU A 318 5.24 -16.78 -23.70
N GLU A 319 5.27 -17.60 -24.75
CA GLU A 319 4.85 -17.18 -26.10
C GLU A 319 4.03 -18.30 -26.76
N LEU A 320 2.88 -17.96 -27.33
CA LEU A 320 2.08 -18.80 -28.21
C LEU A 320 2.03 -18.15 -29.59
N GLY A 321 2.44 -18.85 -30.64
CA GLY A 321 2.43 -18.30 -31.99
C GLY A 321 2.68 -19.31 -33.11
N PRO A 322 2.66 -18.85 -34.38
CA PRO A 322 2.40 -17.48 -34.80
C PRO A 322 0.89 -17.15 -34.90
N ALA A 323 0.55 -15.86 -34.82
CA ALA A 323 -0.78 -15.35 -35.15
C ALA A 323 -1.08 -15.52 -36.64
N SER A 324 -2.37 -15.59 -36.96
CA SER A 324 -2.86 -15.69 -38.33
C SER A 324 -4.22 -15.00 -38.45
N ALA A 325 -4.76 -14.91 -39.68
CA ALA A 325 -6.11 -14.41 -39.88
C ALA A 325 -7.19 -15.24 -39.16
N ALA A 326 -6.92 -16.53 -38.89
CA ALA A 326 -7.83 -17.41 -38.14
C ALA A 326 -7.57 -17.40 -36.62
N VAL A 327 -6.43 -16.85 -36.19
CA VAL A 327 -6.02 -16.77 -34.78
C VAL A 327 -5.37 -15.41 -34.55
N PRO A 328 -6.18 -14.36 -34.29
CA PRO A 328 -5.68 -13.00 -34.18
C PRO A 328 -4.76 -12.83 -32.96
N SER A 329 -3.86 -11.85 -33.05
CA SER A 329 -2.97 -11.50 -31.95
C SER A 329 -3.70 -10.72 -30.85
N LEU A 330 -3.47 -11.12 -29.61
CA LEU A 330 -3.92 -10.43 -28.40
C LEU A 330 -2.93 -9.36 -27.92
N THR A 331 -1.78 -9.21 -28.57
CA THR A 331 -0.78 -8.20 -28.20
C THR A 331 -1.02 -6.86 -28.92
N ARG A 332 -2.01 -6.81 -29.82
CA ARG A 332 -2.43 -5.62 -30.55
C ARG A 332 -3.79 -5.13 -30.05
N ARG A 333 -3.96 -3.80 -30.06
CA ARG A 333 -5.24 -3.18 -29.71
C ARG A 333 -6.31 -3.54 -30.76
N PRO A 334 -7.54 -3.92 -30.35
CA PRO A 334 -8.63 -4.12 -31.30
C PRO A 334 -9.01 -2.83 -32.02
N ALA A 335 -9.52 -2.95 -33.24
CA ALA A 335 -9.97 -1.79 -34.01
C ALA A 335 -11.24 -1.14 -33.40
N GLY A 336 -11.37 0.18 -33.55
CA GLY A 336 -12.51 0.96 -33.09
C GLY A 336 -12.48 1.35 -31.61
N VAL A 337 -13.65 1.59 -31.03
CA VAL A 337 -13.84 1.91 -29.61
C VAL A 337 -14.26 0.64 -28.88
N GLN A 338 -13.61 0.36 -27.75
CA GLN A 338 -13.97 -0.71 -26.83
C GLN A 338 -14.37 -0.13 -25.47
N ALA A 339 -15.26 -0.81 -24.76
CA ALA A 339 -15.53 -0.52 -23.35
C ALA A 339 -15.70 -1.81 -22.55
N TRP A 340 -15.16 -1.86 -21.32
CA TRP A 340 -15.31 -3.00 -20.42
C TRP A 340 -15.43 -2.56 -18.96
N ALA A 341 -16.14 -3.37 -18.16
CA ALA A 341 -16.16 -3.21 -16.71
C ALA A 341 -14.84 -3.73 -16.10
N GLU A 342 -14.34 -3.04 -15.08
CA GLU A 342 -13.11 -3.38 -14.39
C GLU A 342 -13.26 -3.21 -12.88
N ASP A 343 -12.52 -4.01 -12.11
CA ASP A 343 -12.53 -3.94 -10.64
C ASP A 343 -11.99 -2.59 -10.14
N MET A 344 -12.59 -2.05 -9.09
CA MET A 344 -12.22 -0.74 -8.52
C MET A 344 -10.75 -0.66 -8.06
N HIS A 345 -10.11 -1.80 -7.76
CA HIS A 345 -8.74 -1.83 -7.27
C HIS A 345 -7.69 -1.95 -8.38
N ARG A 346 -8.11 -2.24 -9.61
CA ARG A 346 -7.20 -2.41 -10.75
C ARG A 346 -6.57 -1.06 -11.10
N ARG A 347 -5.24 -1.01 -11.19
CA ARG A 347 -4.54 0.12 -11.80
C ARG A 347 -4.53 -0.07 -13.31
N VAL A 348 -5.50 0.54 -13.98
CA VAL A 348 -5.55 0.60 -15.44
C VAL A 348 -4.40 1.48 -15.93
N LEU A 349 -3.72 1.05 -16.98
CA LEU A 349 -2.72 1.86 -17.68
C LEU A 349 -3.25 2.35 -19.02
N SER A 350 -2.68 3.44 -19.56
CA SER A 350 -3.02 3.90 -20.92
C SER A 350 -2.73 2.84 -21.97
N SER A 351 -1.75 1.97 -21.76
CA SER A 351 -1.40 0.86 -22.66
C SER A 351 -2.21 -0.41 -22.43
N GLU A 352 -3.21 -0.39 -21.53
CA GLU A 352 -4.06 -1.55 -21.29
C GLU A 352 -4.91 -1.84 -22.52
N LEU A 353 -5.05 -3.13 -22.85
CA LEU A 353 -5.85 -3.61 -23.97
C LEU A 353 -6.54 -4.91 -23.58
N ARG A 354 -7.77 -5.10 -24.07
CA ARG A 354 -8.60 -6.28 -23.85
C ARG A 354 -8.99 -6.88 -25.19
N ALA A 355 -8.94 -8.19 -25.31
CA ALA A 355 -9.44 -8.89 -26.48
C ALA A 355 -10.97 -8.76 -26.56
N GLY A 356 -11.53 -8.65 -27.78
CA GLY A 356 -12.98 -8.54 -27.98
C GLY A 356 -13.81 -9.73 -27.46
N SER A 357 -13.18 -10.89 -27.20
CA SER A 357 -13.81 -12.06 -26.58
C SER A 357 -13.91 -11.99 -25.05
N GLU A 358 -13.23 -11.03 -24.40
CA GLU A 358 -13.16 -10.89 -22.94
C GLU A 358 -14.07 -9.80 -22.36
N LEU A 359 -14.89 -9.11 -23.17
CA LEU A 359 -15.60 -7.92 -22.71
C LEU A 359 -16.53 -8.26 -21.53
N ALA A 360 -16.07 -7.90 -20.33
CA ALA A 360 -16.83 -7.94 -19.10
C ALA A 360 -17.94 -6.90 -19.23
N ASN A 361 -19.05 -7.31 -19.84
CA ASN A 361 -20.16 -6.42 -20.18
C ASN A 361 -21.03 -6.08 -18.98
N ARG A 362 -20.66 -6.52 -17.77
CA ARG A 362 -21.46 -6.32 -16.56
C ARG A 362 -20.62 -5.74 -15.42
N ILE A 363 -21.07 -4.60 -14.94
CA ILE A 363 -20.62 -3.96 -13.70
C ILE A 363 -21.39 -4.63 -12.55
N ARG A 364 -20.68 -5.17 -11.56
CA ARG A 364 -21.29 -5.75 -10.35
C ARG A 364 -20.85 -4.95 -9.13
N LEU A 365 -21.82 -4.60 -8.29
CA LEU A 365 -21.64 -3.79 -7.10
C LEU A 365 -22.42 -4.41 -5.93
N VAL A 366 -21.88 -4.25 -4.73
CA VAL A 366 -22.49 -4.71 -3.47
C VAL A 366 -22.36 -3.58 -2.46
N ALA A 367 -23.45 -3.23 -1.80
CA ALA A 367 -23.45 -2.19 -0.77
C ALA A 367 -24.48 -2.47 0.33
N ALA A 368 -24.19 -1.98 1.53
CA ALA A 368 -25.22 -1.75 2.54
C ALA A 368 -26.02 -0.47 2.21
N ARG A 369 -27.21 -0.30 2.81
CA ARG A 369 -27.87 1.02 2.80
C ARG A 369 -26.96 2.03 3.50
N ASN A 370 -26.98 3.29 3.05
CA ASN A 370 -26.07 4.34 3.50
C ASN A 370 -24.59 4.12 3.13
N GLY A 371 -24.26 3.06 2.39
CA GLY A 371 -22.91 2.76 1.94
C GLY A 371 -22.58 3.34 0.57
N THR A 372 -21.28 3.41 0.28
CA THR A 372 -20.73 3.68 -1.05
C THR A 372 -20.14 2.40 -1.62
N CYS A 373 -20.27 2.19 -2.93
CA CYS A 373 -19.59 1.11 -3.65
C CYS A 373 -19.13 1.59 -5.03
N SER A 374 -18.04 1.02 -5.55
CA SER A 374 -17.39 1.53 -6.75
C SER A 374 -16.93 0.44 -7.71
N ALA A 375 -16.76 0.82 -8.96
CA ALA A 375 -16.18 0.03 -10.05
C ALA A 375 -15.50 0.97 -11.06
N GLN A 376 -14.88 0.40 -12.09
CA GLN A 376 -14.35 1.14 -13.22
C GLN A 376 -15.05 0.71 -14.52
N VAL A 377 -15.22 1.65 -15.43
CA VAL A 377 -15.50 1.39 -16.84
C VAL A 377 -14.31 1.91 -17.64
N VAL A 378 -13.63 1.04 -18.38
CA VAL A 378 -12.47 1.44 -19.16
C VAL A 378 -12.87 1.55 -20.62
N VAL A 379 -12.49 2.65 -21.25
CA VAL A 379 -12.63 2.88 -22.68
C VAL A 379 -11.26 2.68 -23.32
N GLY A 380 -11.19 1.94 -24.43
CA GLY A 380 -9.98 1.75 -25.24
C GLY A 380 -10.24 2.13 -26.69
N THR A 381 -9.22 2.61 -27.40
CA THR A 381 -9.36 2.94 -28.83
C THR A 381 -8.05 2.87 -29.60
N ASP A 382 -8.12 2.42 -30.84
CA ASP A 382 -7.02 2.40 -31.82
C ASP A 382 -6.81 3.75 -32.53
N ARG A 383 -7.71 4.71 -32.34
CA ARG A 383 -7.68 6.02 -33.01
C ARG A 383 -7.90 7.15 -32.03
N ALA A 384 -7.52 8.37 -32.41
CA ALA A 384 -7.78 9.54 -31.57
C ALA A 384 -9.28 9.87 -31.54
N LEU A 385 -9.79 10.26 -30.38
CA LEU A 385 -11.18 10.66 -30.14
C LEU A 385 -11.22 12.06 -29.53
N GLY A 386 -12.06 12.93 -30.07
CA GLY A 386 -12.22 14.32 -29.61
C GLY A 386 -13.00 14.43 -28.31
N SER A 387 -14.10 13.69 -28.22
CA SER A 387 -14.95 13.55 -27.04
C SER A 387 -15.28 12.10 -26.73
N VAL A 388 -15.11 11.74 -25.46
CA VAL A 388 -15.52 10.47 -24.85
C VAL A 388 -16.19 10.79 -23.52
N GLY A 389 -17.38 10.23 -23.30
CA GLY A 389 -18.16 10.38 -22.09
C GLY A 389 -18.78 9.06 -21.65
N ALA A 390 -19.26 9.04 -20.41
CA ALA A 390 -20.01 7.93 -19.88
C ALA A 390 -21.17 8.44 -19.02
N ARG A 391 -22.35 7.84 -19.18
CA ARG A 391 -23.57 8.21 -18.49
C ARG A 391 -24.35 6.99 -18.04
N THR A 392 -25.29 7.17 -17.13
CA THR A 392 -26.15 6.08 -16.66
C THR A 392 -27.62 6.47 -16.71
N GLY A 393 -28.48 5.48 -16.93
CA GLY A 393 -29.92 5.62 -16.78
C GLY A 393 -30.39 5.46 -15.33
N THR A 394 -31.70 5.35 -15.15
CA THR A 394 -32.28 5.02 -13.84
C THR A 394 -32.00 3.56 -13.47
N TRP A 395 -31.55 3.33 -12.24
CA TRP A 395 -31.38 1.99 -11.69
C TRP A 395 -32.64 1.59 -10.94
N LYS A 396 -33.21 0.42 -11.26
CA LYS A 396 -34.48 -0.05 -10.68
C LYS A 396 -34.36 -1.46 -10.14
N ASN A 397 -35.01 -1.73 -9.02
CA ASN A 397 -35.13 -3.08 -8.50
C ASN A 397 -36.43 -3.78 -8.97
N ALA A 398 -36.56 -5.07 -8.67
CA ALA A 398 -37.70 -5.89 -9.08
C ALA A 398 -39.06 -5.42 -8.52
N VAL A 399 -39.07 -4.66 -7.42
CA VAL A 399 -40.29 -4.09 -6.82
C VAL A 399 -40.59 -2.67 -7.32
N GLY A 400 -39.83 -2.17 -8.29
CA GLY A 400 -40.04 -0.86 -8.94
C GLY A 400 -39.43 0.33 -8.20
N ALA A 401 -38.71 0.12 -7.09
CA ALA A 401 -37.96 1.19 -6.45
C ALA A 401 -36.80 1.63 -7.35
N ALA A 402 -36.54 2.93 -7.38
CA ALA A 402 -35.52 3.54 -8.23
C ALA A 402 -34.52 4.33 -7.39
N LEU A 403 -33.24 4.28 -7.78
CA LEU A 403 -32.23 5.19 -7.24
C LEU A 403 -32.34 6.55 -7.95
N ALA A 404 -32.11 7.62 -7.20
CA ALA A 404 -32.02 8.96 -7.76
C ALA A 404 -30.79 9.07 -8.69
N ALA A 405 -30.85 9.91 -9.72
CA ALA A 405 -29.78 9.98 -10.72
C ALA A 405 -28.44 10.48 -10.11
N ASP A 406 -28.50 11.36 -9.12
CA ASP A 406 -27.35 11.92 -8.39
C ASP A 406 -26.69 10.91 -7.42
N THR A 407 -27.30 9.75 -7.22
CA THR A 407 -26.73 8.65 -6.43
C THR A 407 -25.58 7.96 -7.16
N VAL A 408 -25.56 8.02 -8.51
CA VAL A 408 -24.52 7.40 -9.33
C VAL A 408 -23.62 8.47 -9.93
N LEU A 409 -22.35 8.46 -9.53
CA LEU A 409 -21.30 9.29 -10.10
C LEU A 409 -20.56 8.49 -11.16
N ILE A 410 -20.45 9.06 -12.37
CA ILE A 410 -19.52 8.57 -13.39
C ILE A 410 -18.58 9.70 -13.75
N ALA A 411 -17.29 9.48 -13.55
CA ALA A 411 -16.27 10.52 -13.64
C ALA A 411 -15.04 10.02 -14.40
N PRO A 412 -14.49 10.79 -15.35
CA PRO A 412 -13.23 10.43 -15.98
C PRO A 412 -12.09 10.50 -14.96
N MET A 413 -11.10 9.64 -15.13
CA MET A 413 -9.88 9.70 -14.33
C MET A 413 -8.77 10.38 -15.13
N GLU A 414 -7.94 11.20 -14.48
CA GLU A 414 -6.89 11.96 -15.16
C GLU A 414 -5.63 11.13 -15.38
N PRO A 415 -5.01 11.18 -16.58
CA PRO A 415 -3.77 10.48 -16.82
C PRO A 415 -2.64 11.15 -16.04
N TYR A 416 -1.77 10.31 -15.50
CA TYR A 416 -0.52 10.75 -14.93
C TYR A 416 0.62 9.91 -15.53
N PRO A 417 1.57 10.50 -16.29
CA PRO A 417 2.65 9.75 -16.92
C PRO A 417 3.49 9.00 -15.88
N VAL A 418 3.76 7.72 -16.12
CA VAL A 418 4.60 6.92 -15.23
C VAL A 418 6.05 7.42 -15.25
N SER A 419 6.50 8.07 -16.33
CA SER A 419 7.82 8.72 -16.39
C SER A 419 8.00 9.83 -15.35
N GLU A 420 6.91 10.51 -14.96
CA GLU A 420 6.91 11.53 -13.91
C GLU A 420 6.95 10.91 -12.50
N TRP A 421 6.81 9.59 -12.41
CA TRP A 421 7.01 8.86 -11.16
C TRP A 421 8.51 8.71 -11.01
N LYS A 422 9.11 9.52 -10.13
CA LYS A 422 10.49 9.31 -9.69
C LYS A 422 10.56 8.03 -8.84
N THR A 423 10.43 6.88 -9.48
CA THR A 423 10.43 5.52 -8.90
C THR A 423 11.68 5.28 -8.07
N GLU A 424 12.82 5.82 -8.51
CA GLU A 424 14.10 5.88 -7.80
C GLU A 424 14.06 6.64 -6.46
N ARG A 425 13.13 7.58 -6.29
CA ARG A 425 12.91 8.30 -5.02
C ARG A 425 11.78 7.69 -4.18
N LEU A 426 10.81 7.03 -4.82
CA LEU A 426 9.84 6.15 -4.16
C LEU A 426 10.50 4.93 -3.48
N GLY A 427 11.75 4.65 -3.85
CA GLY A 427 12.68 3.70 -3.24
C GLY A 427 13.50 4.25 -2.06
N ASP A 428 13.33 5.51 -1.65
CA ASP A 428 13.67 5.85 -0.28
C ASP A 428 12.76 5.00 0.61
N GLU A 429 13.39 4.20 1.46
CA GLU A 429 12.76 3.04 2.08
C GLU A 429 11.62 3.41 3.05
N ARG A 430 11.31 4.70 3.21
CA ARG A 430 10.42 5.27 4.22
C ARG A 430 9.37 6.24 3.67
N GLY A 431 9.34 6.48 2.35
CA GLY A 431 8.33 7.32 1.70
C GLY A 431 8.65 8.82 1.70
N LEU A 432 9.92 9.21 1.81
CA LEU A 432 10.36 10.60 2.03
C LEU A 432 11.06 11.21 0.81
N GLY A 433 11.23 10.42 -0.24
CA GLY A 433 11.88 10.79 -1.48
C GLY A 433 10.82 11.07 -2.55
N GLY A 434 10.45 12.33 -2.69
CA GLY A 434 9.63 12.82 -3.80
C GLY A 434 8.14 12.82 -3.51
N SER A 435 7.56 14.02 -3.47
CA SER A 435 6.11 14.21 -3.57
C SER A 435 5.80 14.97 -4.86
N PHE A 436 4.90 14.42 -5.66
CA PHE A 436 4.13 15.24 -6.59
C PHE A 436 2.74 15.31 -5.97
N PRO A 437 2.21 16.51 -5.73
CA PRO A 437 1.63 17.26 -6.84
C PRO A 437 1.81 18.77 -6.74
N LYS A 438 2.24 19.43 -7.81
CA LYS A 438 2.00 20.87 -8.03
C LYS A 438 0.85 21.02 -9.00
N CYS A 439 -0.16 21.82 -8.68
CA CYS A 439 -1.38 21.95 -9.49
C CYS A 439 -1.03 22.45 -10.89
N THR A 440 -0.06 23.37 -10.95
CA THR A 440 0.53 23.89 -12.19
C THR A 440 1.12 22.81 -13.10
N GLU A 441 1.60 21.71 -12.52
CA GLU A 441 2.14 20.59 -13.28
C GLU A 441 1.04 19.59 -13.65
N LEU A 442 0.07 19.34 -12.78
CA LEU A 442 -1.07 18.45 -13.08
C LEU A 442 -1.93 18.97 -14.22
N ALA A 443 -2.10 20.29 -14.33
CA ALA A 443 -2.84 20.91 -15.42
C ALA A 443 -2.29 20.54 -16.81
N LYS A 444 -1.02 20.13 -16.91
CA LYS A 444 -0.40 19.70 -18.17
C LYS A 444 -0.79 18.28 -18.59
N PHE A 445 -1.23 17.45 -17.63
CA PHE A 445 -1.53 16.03 -17.82
C PHE A 445 -3.02 15.74 -18.01
N GLY A 446 -3.87 16.75 -18.29
CA GLY A 446 -5.30 16.51 -18.63
C GLY A 446 -5.52 15.70 -19.92
N ARG A 447 -4.44 15.45 -20.68
CA ARG A 447 -4.40 14.61 -21.88
C ARG A 447 -3.10 13.83 -21.94
N ILE A 448 -3.14 12.69 -22.62
CA ILE A 448 -1.93 11.93 -22.97
C ILE A 448 -1.26 12.66 -24.13
N ALA A 449 0.00 13.07 -23.95
CA ALA A 449 0.73 13.83 -24.96
C ALA A 449 1.14 12.96 -26.15
N SER A 450 1.54 11.71 -25.87
CA SER A 450 1.92 10.75 -26.90
C SER A 450 1.50 9.30 -26.58
N PRO A 451 1.14 8.44 -27.56
CA PRO A 451 0.76 7.05 -27.31
C PRO A 451 1.84 6.19 -26.62
N GLU A 452 3.12 6.54 -26.78
CA GLU A 452 4.22 5.90 -26.05
C GLU A 452 4.29 6.27 -24.56
N ASP A 453 3.61 7.35 -24.15
CA ASP A 453 3.52 7.71 -22.73
C ASP A 453 2.56 6.74 -22.03
N VAL A 454 3.15 5.84 -21.24
CA VAL A 454 2.37 5.02 -20.33
C VAL A 454 1.93 5.90 -19.17
N CYS A 455 0.62 6.09 -19.03
CA CYS A 455 0.00 6.79 -17.93
C CYS A 455 -0.73 5.80 -17.03
N LEU A 456 -0.79 6.12 -15.75
CA LEU A 456 -1.73 5.52 -14.79
C LEU A 456 -2.85 6.50 -14.47
N TYR A 457 -3.86 5.99 -13.77
CA TYR A 457 -5.01 6.76 -13.34
C TYR A 457 -5.26 6.55 -11.85
N ASP A 458 -5.41 7.65 -11.11
CA ASP A 458 -5.61 7.63 -9.65
C ASP A 458 -6.51 8.79 -9.19
N ARG A 459 -6.35 9.99 -9.78
CA ARG A 459 -7.22 11.16 -9.58
C ARG A 459 -8.56 10.96 -10.27
N ILE A 460 -9.64 11.14 -9.52
CA ILE A 460 -11.02 11.12 -10.04
C ILE A 460 -11.45 12.58 -10.25
N ALA A 461 -11.56 13.01 -11.50
CA ALA A 461 -11.96 14.38 -11.83
C ALA A 461 -13.48 14.58 -11.68
N PRO A 462 -13.98 15.82 -11.72
CA PRO A 462 -15.42 16.06 -11.86
C PRO A 462 -16.00 15.39 -13.12
N PRO A 463 -17.28 14.97 -13.10
CA PRO A 463 -17.95 14.40 -14.27
C PRO A 463 -17.84 15.31 -15.51
N GLY A 464 -17.54 14.70 -16.65
CA GLY A 464 -17.38 15.42 -17.92
C GLY A 464 -16.90 14.50 -19.04
N GLU A 465 -16.80 15.09 -20.23
CA GLU A 465 -16.25 14.46 -21.42
C GLU A 465 -14.74 14.74 -21.52
N VAL A 466 -14.01 13.81 -22.13
CA VAL A 466 -12.55 13.89 -22.29
C VAL A 466 -12.10 13.45 -23.67
N SER A 467 -11.00 14.01 -24.16
CA SER A 467 -10.33 13.52 -25.36
C SER A 467 -9.46 12.29 -25.06
N MET A 468 -9.27 11.42 -26.06
CA MET A 468 -8.38 10.26 -25.98
C MET A 468 -7.40 10.22 -27.17
N ALA A 469 -6.14 9.89 -26.89
CA ALA A 469 -5.14 9.65 -27.93
C ALA A 469 -5.34 8.26 -28.57
N ALA A 470 -4.87 8.11 -29.82
CA ALA A 470 -4.83 6.80 -30.48
C ALA A 470 -4.00 5.81 -29.66
N ASP A 471 -4.36 4.53 -29.76
CA ASP A 471 -3.70 3.41 -29.08
C ASP A 471 -3.68 3.47 -27.55
N THR A 472 -4.59 4.24 -26.94
CA THR A 472 -4.70 4.37 -25.48
C THR A 472 -6.01 3.85 -24.89
N SER A 473 -5.99 3.64 -23.57
CA SER A 473 -7.15 3.33 -22.73
C SER A 473 -7.28 4.34 -21.60
N ARG A 474 -8.52 4.66 -21.21
CA ARG A 474 -8.82 5.59 -20.13
C ARG A 474 -9.99 5.07 -19.27
N PRO A 475 -9.81 4.93 -17.95
CA PRO A 475 -10.87 4.53 -17.04
C PRO A 475 -11.77 5.73 -16.66
N PHE A 476 -13.04 5.41 -16.47
CA PHE A 476 -14.06 6.20 -15.83
C PHE A 476 -14.41 5.51 -14.50
N TRP A 477 -14.36 6.26 -13.41
CA TRP A 477 -14.78 5.82 -12.10
C TRP A 477 -16.29 5.78 -12.03
N VAL A 478 -16.85 4.66 -11.58
CA VAL A 478 -18.28 4.52 -11.30
C VAL A 478 -18.43 4.37 -9.78
N SER A 479 -19.16 5.28 -9.14
CA SER A 479 -19.44 5.21 -7.70
C SER A 479 -20.93 5.36 -7.44
N VAL A 480 -21.47 4.55 -6.54
CA VAL A 480 -22.87 4.61 -6.11
C VAL A 480 -22.93 4.88 -4.62
N ARG A 481 -23.58 5.98 -4.23
CA ARG A 481 -23.82 6.36 -2.82
C ARG A 481 -25.24 6.00 -2.40
N VAL A 482 -25.43 4.78 -1.91
CA VAL A 482 -26.75 4.23 -1.63
C VAL A 482 -27.45 5.03 -0.52
N PRO A 483 -28.65 5.60 -0.77
CA PRO A 483 -29.39 6.33 0.26
C PRO A 483 -29.67 5.47 1.50
N LYS A 484 -29.64 6.08 2.68
CA LYS A 484 -29.91 5.41 3.97
C LYS A 484 -31.27 4.69 4.01
N ASN A 485 -32.26 5.22 3.29
CA ASN A 485 -33.62 4.68 3.19
C ASN A 485 -33.90 3.90 1.90
N ALA A 486 -32.87 3.57 1.10
CA ALA A 486 -33.06 2.76 -0.10
C ALA A 486 -33.69 1.40 0.24
N ALA A 487 -34.59 0.92 -0.63
CA ALA A 487 -35.12 -0.44 -0.50
C ALA A 487 -34.00 -1.44 -0.76
N ALA A 488 -33.90 -2.49 0.06
CA ALA A 488 -32.98 -3.58 -0.20
C ALA A 488 -33.38 -4.37 -1.47
N GLY A 489 -32.41 -5.02 -2.09
CA GLY A 489 -32.59 -5.85 -3.28
C GLY A 489 -31.64 -5.51 -4.42
N VAL A 490 -31.79 -6.23 -5.52
CA VAL A 490 -30.96 -6.07 -6.72
C VAL A 490 -31.54 -4.98 -7.62
N TYR A 491 -30.76 -3.94 -7.87
CA TYR A 491 -31.04 -2.87 -8.82
C TYR A 491 -30.31 -3.15 -10.13
N LEU A 492 -31.05 -3.08 -11.23
CA LEU A 492 -30.53 -3.21 -12.58
C LEU A 492 -30.47 -1.83 -13.24
N GLY A 493 -29.34 -1.52 -13.86
CA GLY A 493 -29.07 -0.28 -14.58
C GLY A 493 -28.20 -0.53 -15.80
N THR A 494 -27.81 0.57 -16.45
CA THR A 494 -26.88 0.54 -17.59
C THR A 494 -25.89 1.69 -17.48
N VAL A 495 -24.66 1.45 -17.89
CA VAL A 495 -23.66 2.50 -18.16
C VAL A 495 -23.45 2.55 -19.66
N GLU A 496 -23.69 3.71 -20.25
CA GLU A 496 -23.55 3.96 -21.68
C GLU A 496 -22.31 4.83 -21.91
N VAL A 497 -21.36 4.30 -22.67
CA VAL A 497 -20.17 5.01 -23.14
C VAL A 497 -20.49 5.61 -24.51
N THR A 498 -20.22 6.90 -24.65
CA THR A 498 -20.39 7.65 -25.91
C THR A 498 -19.04 8.19 -26.36
N ALA A 499 -18.76 8.10 -27.65
CA ALA A 499 -17.57 8.66 -28.26
C ALA A 499 -17.89 9.19 -29.66
N ASP A 500 -17.15 10.20 -30.11
CA ASP A 500 -17.32 10.75 -31.45
C ASP A 500 -17.17 9.67 -32.53
N GLU A 501 -18.07 9.70 -33.52
CA GLU A 501 -18.07 8.79 -34.67
C GLU A 501 -18.09 7.29 -34.28
N ALA A 502 -18.63 6.94 -33.13
CA ALA A 502 -18.82 5.57 -32.67
C ALA A 502 -20.24 5.36 -32.13
N GLU A 503 -20.79 4.17 -32.35
CA GLU A 503 -22.05 3.77 -31.73
C GLU A 503 -21.90 3.66 -30.21
N PRO A 504 -22.90 4.10 -29.41
CA PRO A 504 -22.84 3.98 -27.97
C PRO A 504 -22.67 2.53 -27.50
N ILE A 505 -21.71 2.30 -26.62
CA ILE A 505 -21.45 0.98 -26.02
C ILE A 505 -22.16 0.91 -24.68
N ARG A 506 -23.00 -0.10 -24.48
CA ARG A 506 -23.78 -0.29 -23.25
C ARG A 506 -23.25 -1.44 -22.43
N LEU A 507 -22.93 -1.15 -21.18
CA LEU A 507 -22.58 -2.11 -20.14
C LEU A 507 -23.78 -2.27 -19.22
N GLU A 508 -24.15 -3.52 -18.95
CA GLU A 508 -25.14 -3.82 -17.91
C GLU A 508 -24.56 -3.50 -16.54
N ALA A 509 -25.39 -3.06 -15.62
CA ALA A 509 -24.95 -2.78 -14.26
C ALA A 509 -25.93 -3.36 -13.24
N GLU A 510 -25.37 -4.00 -12.22
CA GLU A 510 -26.10 -4.69 -11.16
C GLU A 510 -25.56 -4.25 -9.81
N LEU A 511 -26.45 -3.71 -8.97
CA LEU A 511 -26.15 -3.34 -7.58
C LEU A 511 -27.04 -4.12 -6.64
N GLU A 512 -26.43 -4.91 -5.77
CA GLU A 512 -27.15 -5.52 -4.64
C GLU A 512 -27.08 -4.62 -3.41
N VAL A 513 -28.23 -4.11 -2.98
CA VAL A 513 -28.37 -3.36 -1.73
C VAL A 513 -28.82 -4.31 -0.63
N LEU A 514 -27.96 -4.54 0.36
CA LEU A 514 -28.22 -5.42 1.50
C LEU A 514 -29.06 -4.68 2.56
N ASP A 515 -29.94 -5.42 3.23
CA ASP A 515 -30.88 -4.90 4.23
C ASP A 515 -30.23 -4.64 5.61
N TRP A 516 -29.03 -4.06 5.60
CA TRP A 516 -28.36 -3.51 6.76
C TRP A 516 -28.05 -2.04 6.47
N ALA A 517 -28.25 -1.17 7.45
CA ALA A 517 -27.93 0.25 7.31
C ALA A 517 -26.58 0.54 7.98
N LEU A 518 -25.61 0.96 7.18
CA LEU A 518 -24.35 1.47 7.70
C LEU A 518 -24.62 2.75 8.53
N PRO A 519 -23.97 2.93 9.71
CA PRO A 519 -24.05 4.17 10.47
C PRO A 519 -23.60 5.38 9.65
N ASP A 520 -23.94 6.59 10.11
CA ASP A 520 -23.38 7.79 9.46
C ASP A 520 -21.88 7.89 9.78
N PRO A 521 -21.03 8.48 8.91
CA PRO A 521 -19.58 8.55 9.16
C PRO A 521 -19.19 9.17 10.50
N THR A 522 -20.02 10.07 11.05
CA THR A 522 -19.82 10.67 12.38
C THR A 522 -20.02 9.70 13.54
N GLU A 523 -20.64 8.54 13.28
CA GLU A 523 -20.94 7.48 14.24
C GLU A 523 -19.99 6.27 14.09
N PHE A 524 -19.05 6.32 13.14
CA PHE A 524 -18.08 5.25 12.95
C PHE A 524 -17.24 5.02 14.21
N GLN A 525 -17.09 3.75 14.58
CA GLN A 525 -16.29 3.35 15.74
C GLN A 525 -14.81 3.18 15.39
N THR A 526 -14.52 2.85 14.13
CA THR A 526 -13.16 2.81 13.58
C THR A 526 -12.49 4.15 13.74
N PHE A 527 -11.28 4.16 14.30
CA PHE A 527 -10.49 5.37 14.40
C PHE A 527 -9.79 5.66 13.07
N VAL A 528 -10.17 6.76 12.42
CA VAL A 528 -9.62 7.19 11.13
C VAL A 528 -8.73 8.39 11.37
N GLY A 529 -7.42 8.15 11.30
CA GLY A 529 -6.39 9.15 11.51
C GLY A 529 -5.74 9.61 10.20
N CYS A 530 -6.52 10.26 9.34
CA CYS A 530 -5.99 10.95 8.16
C CYS A 530 -5.49 12.35 8.55
N GLU A 531 -4.26 12.69 8.16
CA GLU A 531 -3.60 13.94 8.56
C GLU A 531 -3.77 15.02 7.49
N GLN A 532 -4.32 16.18 7.89
CA GLN A 532 -4.41 17.34 7.01
C GLN A 532 -3.15 18.19 7.13
N ASN A 533 -2.76 18.86 6.04
CA ASN A 533 -1.64 19.80 6.02
C ASN A 533 -2.05 21.14 5.41
N PRO A 534 -2.52 22.09 6.22
CA PRO A 534 -2.97 23.39 5.72
C PRO A 534 -1.83 24.22 5.10
N TYR A 535 -0.60 24.06 5.55
CA TYR A 535 0.54 24.76 4.97
C TYR A 535 0.82 24.26 3.54
N ALA A 536 0.64 22.96 3.31
CA ALA A 536 0.77 22.37 1.98
C ALA A 536 -0.32 22.87 1.04
N VAL A 537 -1.57 22.98 1.51
CA VAL A 537 -2.68 23.54 0.73
C VAL A 537 -2.40 24.99 0.33
N ALA A 538 -2.03 25.87 1.27
CA ALA A 538 -1.71 27.26 0.92
C ALA A 538 -0.57 27.36 -0.12
N ARG A 539 0.50 26.58 0.07
CA ARG A 539 1.65 26.54 -0.84
C ARG A 539 1.27 26.00 -2.22
N GLN A 540 0.39 25.01 -2.27
CA GLN A 540 -0.04 24.36 -3.49
C GLN A 540 -0.74 25.32 -4.46
N TYR A 541 -1.60 26.17 -3.92
CA TYR A 541 -2.38 27.13 -4.71
C TYR A 541 -1.73 28.52 -4.76
N GLY A 542 -0.60 28.73 -4.07
CA GLY A 542 0.09 30.02 -4.02
C GLY A 542 -0.73 31.12 -3.31
N VAL A 543 -1.65 30.73 -2.42
CA VAL A 543 -2.54 31.66 -1.72
C VAL A 543 -1.96 32.09 -0.38
N LYS A 544 -2.40 33.24 0.13
CA LYS A 544 -1.99 33.72 1.45
C LYS A 544 -2.48 32.77 2.54
N LEU A 545 -1.58 32.30 3.39
CA LEU A 545 -1.90 31.46 4.54
C LEU A 545 -2.98 32.12 5.42
N TRP A 546 -3.98 31.32 5.82
CA TRP A 546 -5.15 31.69 6.64
C TRP A 546 -6.13 32.72 6.05
N SER A 547 -6.00 33.09 4.77
CA SER A 547 -6.98 33.92 4.05
C SER A 547 -8.33 33.21 3.90
N ALA A 548 -9.39 33.95 3.53
CA ALA A 548 -10.69 33.34 3.23
C ALA A 548 -10.59 32.28 2.11
N GLU A 549 -9.90 32.62 1.02
CA GLU A 549 -9.59 31.71 -0.10
C GLU A 549 -8.86 30.44 0.36
N HIS A 550 -7.90 30.56 1.29
CA HIS A 550 -7.23 29.39 1.84
C HIS A 550 -8.21 28.49 2.62
N PHE A 551 -9.11 29.05 3.41
CA PHE A 551 -10.12 28.28 4.14
C PHE A 551 -11.14 27.60 3.21
N GLU A 552 -11.48 28.21 2.08
CA GLU A 552 -12.32 27.57 1.05
C GLU A 552 -11.63 26.34 0.44
N LEU A 553 -10.31 26.41 0.19
CA LEU A 553 -9.52 25.28 -0.30
C LEU A 553 -9.38 24.18 0.76
N LEU A 554 -9.18 24.52 2.03
CA LEU A 554 -9.17 23.56 3.15
C LEU A 554 -10.51 22.86 3.30
N GLU A 555 -11.61 23.58 3.14
CA GLU A 555 -12.95 23.03 3.27
C GLU A 555 -13.19 21.87 2.28
N ALA A 556 -12.58 21.90 1.09
CA ALA A 556 -12.63 20.78 0.16
C ALA A 556 -11.99 19.50 0.73
N SER A 557 -10.80 19.60 1.36
CA SER A 557 -10.16 18.45 2.02
C SER A 557 -11.02 17.91 3.16
N PHE A 558 -11.61 18.80 3.97
CA PHE A 558 -12.43 18.42 5.13
C PHE A 558 -13.72 17.73 4.71
N ARG A 559 -14.35 18.19 3.63
CA ARG A 559 -15.54 17.56 3.05
C ARG A 559 -15.25 16.13 2.56
N GLU A 560 -14.11 15.91 1.91
CA GLU A 560 -13.72 14.55 1.49
C GLU A 560 -13.44 13.66 2.70
N LEU A 561 -12.64 14.15 3.67
CA LEU A 561 -12.29 13.40 4.88
C LEU A 561 -13.50 13.06 5.77
N ALA A 562 -14.55 13.87 5.76
CA ALA A 562 -15.80 13.56 6.44
C ALA A 562 -16.47 12.29 5.91
N ARG A 563 -16.34 11.99 4.61
CA ARG A 563 -16.87 10.75 4.01
C ARG A 563 -16.20 9.50 4.59
N ALA A 564 -14.95 9.62 5.02
CA ALA A 564 -14.19 8.56 5.66
C ALA A 564 -14.39 8.53 7.18
N GLY A 565 -15.19 9.43 7.77
CA GLY A 565 -15.35 9.51 9.23
C GLY A 565 -14.06 9.90 9.96
N ASN A 566 -13.25 10.80 9.38
CA ASN A 566 -11.99 11.23 9.97
C ASN A 566 -12.17 11.80 11.39
N THR A 567 -11.27 11.45 12.31
CA THR A 567 -11.40 11.80 13.74
C THR A 567 -10.19 12.52 14.33
N TRP A 568 -9.16 12.76 13.52
CA TRP A 568 -7.86 13.27 13.94
C TRP A 568 -7.53 14.63 13.31
N LEU A 569 -7.05 15.57 14.13
CA LEU A 569 -6.51 16.86 13.69
C LEU A 569 -5.12 17.12 14.25
N ASN A 570 -4.28 17.75 13.43
CA ASN A 570 -2.97 18.26 13.84
C ASN A 570 -3.01 19.78 13.99
N VAL A 571 -2.50 20.27 15.13
CA VAL A 571 -2.29 21.70 15.41
C VAL A 571 -0.84 21.92 15.84
N PRO A 572 0.03 22.37 14.91
CA PRO A 572 1.40 22.72 15.25
C PRO A 572 1.46 23.89 16.24
N VAL A 573 1.99 23.63 17.44
CA VAL A 573 2.31 24.68 18.43
C VAL A 573 3.74 25.18 18.23
N LEU A 574 4.66 24.24 17.98
CA LEU A 574 6.05 24.55 17.66
C LEU A 574 6.22 25.09 16.24
N ALA A 575 7.27 25.88 16.05
CA ALA A 575 7.79 26.22 14.73
C ALA A 575 8.64 25.06 14.14
N ASN A 576 8.87 25.10 12.83
CA ASN A 576 9.75 24.21 12.06
C ASN A 576 9.42 22.72 12.23
N THR A 577 8.13 22.36 12.32
CA THR A 577 7.69 20.96 12.48
C THR A 577 7.71 20.19 11.16
N GLU A 578 7.46 18.88 11.25
CA GLU A 578 7.36 18.01 10.07
C GLU A 578 6.30 18.47 9.05
N PHE A 579 5.26 19.19 9.47
CA PHE A 579 4.21 19.69 8.58
C PHE A 579 4.65 20.83 7.65
N GLY A 580 5.88 21.34 7.81
CA GLY A 580 6.42 22.38 6.94
C GLY A 580 5.94 23.79 7.27
N ASN A 581 5.49 24.03 8.51
CA ASN A 581 4.91 25.29 8.96
C ASN A 581 5.92 26.45 9.12
N GLY A 582 7.23 26.18 9.08
CA GLY A 582 8.26 27.21 9.28
C GLY A 582 8.05 27.96 10.60
N ASP A 583 8.10 29.28 10.56
CA ASP A 583 7.85 30.15 11.72
C ASP A 583 6.35 30.40 12.01
N ASP A 584 5.40 29.78 11.29
CA ASP A 584 3.96 29.96 11.54
C ASP A 584 3.42 28.96 12.57
N SER A 585 2.44 29.38 13.36
CA SER A 585 1.64 28.52 14.23
C SER A 585 0.21 29.05 14.25
N MET A 586 -0.78 28.15 14.29
CA MET A 586 -2.21 28.52 14.36
C MET A 586 -2.60 29.26 15.64
N ILE A 587 -1.71 29.25 16.65
CA ILE A 587 -1.89 29.92 17.93
C ILE A 587 -0.84 31.03 18.03
N GLY A 588 -1.28 32.27 18.16
CA GLY A 588 -0.40 33.43 18.33
C GLY A 588 0.05 33.57 19.78
N TRP A 589 1.35 33.78 20.02
CA TRP A 589 1.90 33.99 21.37
C TRP A 589 2.33 35.45 21.53
N THR A 590 1.79 36.12 22.54
CA THR A 590 2.19 37.50 22.89
C THR A 590 2.74 37.54 24.31
N ARG A 591 3.95 38.09 24.47
CA ARG A 591 4.46 38.47 25.80
C ARG A 591 4.01 39.87 26.12
N LYS A 592 3.17 40.01 27.13
CA LYS A 592 2.61 41.29 27.57
C LYS A 592 3.66 42.17 28.25
N ARG A 593 3.35 43.46 28.37
CA ARG A 593 4.22 44.46 29.04
C ARG A 593 4.54 44.11 30.50
N ASP A 594 3.66 43.38 31.19
CA ASP A 594 3.86 42.92 32.56
C ASP A 594 4.67 41.61 32.66
N GLY A 595 5.07 41.03 31.52
CA GLY A 595 5.82 39.78 31.44
C GLY A 595 4.97 38.52 31.34
N SER A 596 3.64 38.61 31.50
CA SER A 596 2.71 37.49 31.31
C SER A 596 2.50 37.15 29.83
N TYR A 597 1.86 36.02 29.54
CA TYR A 597 1.56 35.59 28.17
C TYR A 597 0.07 35.75 27.84
N ALA A 598 -0.21 36.12 26.59
CA ALA A 598 -1.52 36.07 25.96
C ALA A 598 -1.47 35.17 24.73
N PHE A 599 -2.59 34.52 24.43
CA PHE A 599 -2.70 33.60 23.30
C PHE A 599 -3.87 34.01 22.41
N ASP A 600 -3.63 34.01 21.10
CA ASP A 600 -4.63 34.25 20.06
C ASP A 600 -4.97 32.91 19.40
N TYR A 601 -6.25 32.53 19.46
CA TYR A 601 -6.76 31.25 18.98
C TYR A 601 -7.57 31.38 17.69
N ASP A 602 -7.75 32.57 17.10
CA ASP A 602 -8.74 32.81 16.03
C ASP A 602 -8.52 31.91 14.81
N VAL A 603 -7.27 31.70 14.39
CA VAL A 603 -6.93 30.82 13.26
C VAL A 603 -7.21 29.36 13.60
N MET A 604 -6.77 28.91 14.78
CA MET A 604 -7.02 27.56 15.28
C MET A 604 -8.53 27.30 15.38
N ASP A 605 -9.30 28.28 15.87
CA ASP A 605 -10.73 28.14 16.08
C ASP A 605 -11.46 27.93 14.76
N ARG A 606 -11.19 28.77 13.74
CA ARG A 606 -11.72 28.60 12.39
C ARG A 606 -11.36 27.23 11.79
N TYR A 607 -10.15 26.75 12.03
CA TYR A 607 -9.69 25.45 11.53
C TYR A 607 -10.40 24.28 12.21
N VAL A 608 -10.55 24.34 13.53
CA VAL A 608 -11.32 23.34 14.31
C VAL A 608 -12.81 23.41 13.98
N ASP A 609 -13.36 24.59 13.72
CA ASP A 609 -14.76 24.76 13.31
C ASP A 609 -15.05 24.11 11.95
N LEU A 610 -14.10 24.13 11.00
CA LEU A 610 -14.23 23.36 9.77
C LEU A 610 -14.36 21.86 10.03
N ALA A 611 -13.56 21.32 10.96
CA ALA A 611 -13.65 19.93 11.38
C ALA A 611 -15.02 19.61 11.97
N VAL A 612 -15.46 20.41 12.95
CA VAL A 612 -16.74 20.23 13.62
C VAL A 612 -17.91 20.32 12.63
N LYS A 613 -17.83 21.26 11.67
CA LYS A 613 -18.84 21.44 10.62
C LYS A 613 -19.00 20.21 9.73
N HIS A 614 -17.90 19.53 9.36
CA HIS A 614 -17.93 18.48 8.34
C HIS A 614 -17.99 17.05 8.89
N TRP A 615 -17.28 16.74 9.97
CA TRP A 615 -17.25 15.38 10.53
C TRP A 615 -17.70 15.29 12.00
N GLY A 616 -18.21 16.39 12.57
CA GLY A 616 -18.61 16.43 13.97
C GLY A 616 -17.43 16.57 14.94
N MET A 617 -17.65 16.23 16.22
CA MET A 617 -16.63 16.41 17.25
C MET A 617 -15.42 15.50 17.00
N PRO A 618 -14.19 16.04 16.83
CA PRO A 618 -13.00 15.23 16.70
C PRO A 618 -12.78 14.32 17.92
N ARG A 619 -12.25 13.12 17.71
CA ARG A 619 -11.87 12.24 18.83
C ARG A 619 -10.52 12.64 19.42
N ALA A 620 -9.64 13.26 18.63
CA ALA A 620 -8.35 13.76 19.09
C ALA A 620 -7.86 14.95 18.25
N ILE A 621 -7.39 15.98 18.94
CA ILE A 621 -6.71 17.15 18.41
C ILE A 621 -5.31 17.14 19.01
N GLN A 622 -4.32 16.81 18.17
CA GLN A 622 -2.93 16.80 18.56
C GLN A 622 -2.35 18.21 18.54
N PHE A 623 -1.94 18.68 19.71
CA PHE A 623 -1.11 19.87 19.85
C PHE A 623 0.37 19.47 19.80
N VAL A 624 1.06 19.83 18.72
CA VAL A 624 2.46 19.45 18.48
C VAL A 624 3.38 20.31 19.36
N VAL A 625 3.57 19.88 20.60
CA VAL A 625 4.43 20.54 21.61
C VAL A 625 5.83 19.94 21.70
N MET A 626 6.08 18.86 20.97
CA MET A 626 7.38 18.20 20.84
C MET A 626 7.50 17.58 19.45
N GLN A 627 8.66 17.72 18.83
CA GLN A 627 9.00 17.03 17.57
C GLN A 627 9.58 15.63 17.84
N GLY A 628 9.39 14.70 16.90
CA GLY A 628 9.79 13.29 17.02
C GLY A 628 11.30 13.04 17.04
N MET A 629 11.68 11.98 17.77
CA MET A 629 12.99 11.33 18.01
C MET A 629 14.24 12.20 18.29
N ARG A 630 15.00 11.82 19.33
CA ARG A 630 16.41 12.23 19.55
C ARG A 630 17.34 11.32 18.75
N SER A 631 18.01 11.81 17.71
CA SER A 631 19.07 11.06 17.01
C SER A 631 20.45 11.44 17.53
N SER A 632 21.31 10.44 17.78
CA SER A 632 22.72 10.64 18.13
C SER A 632 23.57 11.19 16.97
N SER A 633 23.10 11.05 15.72
CA SER A 633 23.81 11.47 14.50
C SER A 633 23.36 12.82 13.94
N THR A 634 22.26 13.39 14.46
CA THR A 634 21.80 14.74 14.13
C THR A 634 20.96 15.24 15.31
N PRO A 635 21.53 16.01 16.24
CA PRO A 635 20.76 16.53 17.36
C PRO A 635 19.69 17.48 16.80
N PRO A 636 18.39 17.26 17.10
CA PRO A 636 17.36 18.18 16.64
C PRO A 636 17.61 19.55 17.29
N ALA A 637 17.34 20.61 16.54
CA ALA A 637 17.35 21.96 17.09
C ALA A 637 16.37 22.07 18.28
N PRO A 638 16.64 22.95 19.26
CA PRO A 638 15.76 23.08 20.41
C PRO A 638 14.37 23.54 19.96
N PRO A 639 13.28 22.95 20.52
CA PRO A 639 11.93 23.31 20.12
C PRO A 639 11.65 24.77 20.47
N LYS A 640 11.04 25.49 19.53
CA LYS A 640 10.80 26.93 19.66
C LYS A 640 9.37 27.29 19.25
N VAL A 641 8.86 28.37 19.82
CA VAL A 641 7.63 29.05 19.42
C VAL A 641 7.97 30.48 19.03
N MET A 642 7.15 31.10 18.18
CA MET A 642 7.34 32.51 17.83
C MET A 642 6.51 33.39 18.75
N VAL A 643 7.17 34.31 19.46
CA VAL A 643 6.53 35.20 20.43
C VAL A 643 6.63 36.64 19.96
N THR A 644 5.50 37.35 19.96
CA THR A 644 5.43 38.79 19.74
C THR A 644 5.57 39.50 21.09
N ASP A 645 6.55 40.39 21.21
CA ASP A 645 6.71 41.26 22.37
C ASP A 645 5.77 42.47 22.24
N GLU A 646 4.82 42.63 23.17
CA GLU A 646 3.80 43.70 23.12
C GLU A 646 4.41 45.11 23.18
N ARG A 647 5.57 45.26 23.82
CA ARG A 647 6.22 46.57 23.98
C ARG A 647 6.86 47.05 22.68
N SER A 648 7.52 46.15 21.96
CA SER A 648 8.28 46.46 20.75
C SER A 648 7.53 46.12 19.45
N GLY A 649 6.48 45.31 19.52
CA GLY A 649 5.80 44.71 18.36
C GLY A 649 6.66 43.68 17.61
N ARG A 650 7.86 43.35 18.12
CA ARG A 650 8.80 42.46 17.44
C ARG A 650 8.44 41.00 17.69
N ARG A 651 8.36 40.21 16.62
CA ARG A 651 8.19 38.75 16.68
C ARG A 651 9.55 38.05 16.65
N THR A 652 9.84 37.24 17.66
CA THR A 652 11.13 36.54 17.82
C THR A 652 10.95 35.09 18.25
N PRO A 653 11.87 34.18 17.88
CA PRO A 653 11.83 32.81 18.38
C PRO A 653 12.13 32.77 19.89
N PHE A 654 11.34 32.00 20.63
CA PHE A 654 11.55 31.67 22.04
C PHE A 654 11.73 30.16 22.17
N VAL A 655 12.84 29.73 22.77
CA VAL A 655 13.15 28.33 23.00
C VAL A 655 12.32 27.81 24.18
N VAL A 656 11.44 26.85 23.91
CA VAL A 656 10.48 26.30 24.89
C VAL A 656 10.88 24.93 25.43
N GLY A 657 12.01 24.38 24.99
CA GLY A 657 12.52 23.12 25.51
C GLY A 657 14.02 23.15 25.76
N PRO A 658 14.55 22.10 26.40
CA PRO A 658 15.95 22.04 26.75
C PRO A 658 16.84 22.12 25.50
N ALA A 659 17.90 22.93 25.57
CA ALA A 659 18.96 22.91 24.56
C ALA A 659 19.67 21.55 24.62
N LEU A 660 19.57 20.77 23.54
CA LEU A 660 20.27 19.50 23.43
C LEU A 660 21.74 19.77 23.08
N ALA A 661 22.66 19.13 23.80
CA ALA A 661 24.09 19.22 23.49
C ALA A 661 24.38 18.63 22.10
N GLN A 662 25.40 19.16 21.41
CA GLN A 662 25.86 18.59 20.14
C GLN A 662 26.50 17.21 20.38
N GLY A 663 25.98 16.17 19.72
CA GLY A 663 26.51 14.80 19.78
C GLY A 663 25.58 13.78 20.47
N PRO A 664 26.02 12.52 20.65
CA PRO A 664 25.23 11.49 21.32
C PRO A 664 24.98 11.84 22.78
N VAL A 665 23.79 12.36 23.10
CA VAL A 665 23.38 12.61 24.47
C VAL A 665 22.99 11.29 25.12
N LYS A 666 23.86 10.77 26.00
CA LYS A 666 23.49 9.70 26.94
C LYS A 666 22.89 10.35 28.20
N GLY A 667 21.62 10.07 28.46
CA GLY A 667 20.93 10.50 29.69
C GLY A 667 19.67 11.33 29.43
N PRO A 668 18.89 11.62 30.49
CA PRO A 668 17.72 12.46 30.38
C PRO A 668 18.10 13.89 29.93
N PRO A 669 17.16 14.59 29.28
CA PRO A 669 17.34 16.00 28.92
C PRO A 669 17.58 16.86 30.17
N PRO A 670 18.24 18.04 30.02
CA PRO A 670 18.23 19.01 31.10
C PRO A 670 16.78 19.42 31.45
N PRO A 671 16.51 19.75 32.72
CA PRO A 671 15.19 20.19 33.13
C PRO A 671 14.82 21.53 32.47
N LEU A 672 13.52 21.79 32.38
CA LEU A 672 13.02 23.10 31.96
C LEU A 672 13.50 24.19 32.92
N ASP A 673 13.94 25.32 32.37
CA ASP A 673 14.20 26.52 33.17
C ASP A 673 12.89 27.22 33.59
N ASP A 674 12.98 28.24 34.44
CA ASP A 674 11.79 28.89 34.99
C ASP A 674 11.03 29.71 33.94
N ALA A 675 11.71 30.30 32.96
CA ALA A 675 11.04 31.01 31.87
C ALA A 675 10.24 30.05 30.98
N GLN A 676 10.80 28.88 30.69
CA GLN A 676 10.15 27.80 29.95
C GLN A 676 8.94 27.25 30.72
N LYS A 677 9.07 27.02 32.03
CA LYS A 677 7.96 26.59 32.88
C LYS A 677 6.82 27.60 32.90
N GLU A 678 7.12 28.88 33.09
CA GLU A 678 6.07 29.92 33.12
C GLU A 678 5.35 30.04 31.77
N ALA A 679 6.08 29.97 30.66
CA ALA A 679 5.49 29.97 29.33
C ALA A 679 4.57 28.75 29.10
N TRP A 680 5.03 27.54 29.42
CA TRP A 680 4.23 26.32 29.27
C TRP A 680 3.02 26.28 30.20
N LYS A 681 3.17 26.74 31.44
CA LYS A 681 2.08 26.80 32.42
C LYS A 681 0.99 27.74 31.95
N ALA A 682 1.36 28.94 31.49
CA ALA A 682 0.43 29.91 30.94
C ALA A 682 -0.31 29.34 29.71
N PHE A 683 0.42 28.73 28.78
CA PHE A 683 -0.14 28.13 27.58
C PHE A 683 -1.10 26.97 27.89
N ALA A 684 -0.67 26.00 28.70
CA ALA A 684 -1.46 24.82 29.02
C ALA A 684 -2.75 25.19 29.76
N ALA A 685 -2.69 26.14 30.70
CA ALA A 685 -3.87 26.63 31.40
C ALA A 685 -4.84 27.37 30.48
N SER A 686 -4.32 28.28 29.64
CA SER A 686 -5.13 29.04 28.68
C SER A 686 -5.79 28.15 27.64
N LEU A 687 -5.03 27.23 27.03
CA LEU A 687 -5.56 26.31 26.01
C LEU A 687 -6.63 25.39 26.60
N THR A 688 -6.39 24.81 27.77
CA THR A 688 -7.37 23.91 28.41
C THR A 688 -8.66 24.67 28.75
N ALA A 689 -8.56 25.90 29.26
CA ALA A 689 -9.73 26.73 29.54
C ALA A 689 -10.48 27.11 28.25
N HIS A 690 -9.76 27.49 27.19
CA HIS A 690 -10.34 27.84 25.89
C HIS A 690 -11.10 26.65 25.28
N MET A 691 -10.46 25.49 25.19
CA MET A 691 -11.07 24.28 24.64
C MET A 691 -12.26 23.81 25.47
N LYS A 692 -12.21 23.92 26.81
CA LYS A 692 -13.36 23.66 27.68
C LYS A 692 -14.51 24.62 27.42
N GLY A 693 -14.22 25.91 27.18
CA GLY A 693 -15.23 26.90 26.80
C GLY A 693 -15.94 26.55 25.48
N ARG A 694 -15.28 25.75 24.63
CA ARG A 694 -15.82 25.22 23.37
C ARG A 694 -16.39 23.81 23.48
N GLY A 695 -16.39 23.19 24.66
CA GLY A 695 -16.84 21.81 24.88
C GLY A 695 -15.94 20.73 24.25
N LEU A 696 -14.66 21.06 24.02
CA LEU A 696 -13.67 20.21 23.36
C LEU A 696 -12.58 19.71 24.32
N GLU A 697 -12.78 19.81 25.64
CA GLU A 697 -11.74 19.49 26.63
C GLU A 697 -11.28 18.02 26.62
N GLN A 698 -12.12 17.10 26.13
CA GLN A 698 -11.80 15.67 26.04
C GLN A 698 -11.01 15.31 24.78
N THR A 699 -10.85 16.25 23.84
CA THR A 699 -10.20 15.98 22.55
C THR A 699 -8.70 16.30 22.58
N LEU A 700 -8.19 16.99 23.61
CA LEU A 700 -6.81 17.47 23.64
C LEU A 700 -5.83 16.30 23.79
N VAL A 701 -4.80 16.31 22.94
CA VAL A 701 -3.68 15.37 22.99
C VAL A 701 -2.36 16.11 22.82
N TRP A 702 -1.38 15.80 23.66
CA TRP A 702 -0.02 16.33 23.56
C TRP A 702 0.84 15.48 22.63
N GLY A 703 1.34 16.11 21.56
CA GLY A 703 2.45 15.61 20.74
C GLY A 703 2.29 14.21 20.17
N PHE A 704 3.32 13.79 19.43
CA PHE A 704 3.46 12.42 18.90
C PHE A 704 4.95 12.08 18.81
N PRO A 705 5.60 11.80 19.95
CA PRO A 705 7.01 11.45 19.96
C PRO A 705 7.18 10.12 19.21
N LEU A 706 7.91 10.20 18.11
CA LEU A 706 8.26 9.07 17.28
C LEU A 706 9.46 8.34 17.89
N GLU A 707 9.35 7.02 18.02
CA GLU A 707 10.43 6.09 18.36
C GLU A 707 11.15 6.28 19.72
N THR A 708 10.98 7.43 20.36
CA THR A 708 11.51 7.78 21.68
C THR A 708 10.38 8.27 22.58
N GLU A 709 10.60 8.18 23.89
CA GLU A 709 9.70 8.75 24.89
C GLU A 709 9.61 10.28 24.74
N ALA A 710 8.43 10.85 25.04
CA ALA A 710 8.30 12.28 25.31
C ALA A 710 9.27 12.70 26.41
N ASP A 711 9.76 13.94 26.32
CA ASP A 711 10.64 14.54 27.33
C ASP A 711 10.04 14.38 28.74
N PRO A 712 10.68 13.63 29.67
CA PRO A 712 10.07 13.36 30.96
C PRO A 712 9.78 14.63 31.77
N GLY A 713 10.64 15.65 31.70
CA GLY A 713 10.44 16.91 32.41
C GLY A 713 9.21 17.65 31.90
N LEU A 714 9.12 17.83 30.58
CA LEU A 714 7.98 18.48 29.93
C LEU A 714 6.68 17.71 30.13
N LYS A 715 6.70 16.39 29.95
CA LYS A 715 5.54 15.52 30.10
C LYS A 715 4.93 15.60 31.50
N HIS A 716 5.74 15.51 32.55
CA HIS A 716 5.26 15.63 33.93
C HIS A 716 4.77 17.05 34.24
N PHE A 717 5.46 18.08 33.73
CA PHE A 717 5.09 19.47 33.95
C PHE A 717 3.75 19.81 33.29
N LEU A 718 3.55 19.44 32.02
CA LEU A 718 2.29 19.65 31.30
C LEU A 718 1.14 18.86 31.93
N ALA A 719 1.38 17.64 32.41
CA ALA A 719 0.35 16.87 33.12
C ALA A 719 -0.09 17.54 34.44
N ALA A 720 0.81 18.27 35.12
CA ALA A 720 0.45 19.05 36.30
C ALA A 720 -0.33 20.33 35.94
N CYS A 721 -0.01 20.96 34.80
CA CYS A 721 -0.67 22.19 34.35
C CYS A 721 -2.04 21.94 33.70
N ALA A 722 -2.20 20.81 33.01
CA ALA A 722 -3.40 20.41 32.27
C ALA A 722 -3.78 18.97 32.63
N PRO A 723 -4.31 18.74 33.85
CA PRO A 723 -4.74 17.41 34.26
C PRO A 723 -5.87 16.90 33.35
N GLY A 724 -5.73 15.65 32.89
CA GLY A 724 -6.68 15.03 31.96
C GLY A 724 -6.29 15.12 30.49
N VAL A 725 -5.24 15.87 30.14
CA VAL A 725 -4.66 15.86 28.79
C VAL A 725 -3.53 14.83 28.71
N PHE A 726 -3.59 13.96 27.72
CA PHE A 726 -2.68 12.82 27.55
C PHE A 726 -1.82 12.95 26.29
N TRP A 727 -0.80 12.11 26.19
CA TRP A 727 0.08 12.04 25.04
C TRP A 727 -0.35 10.95 24.06
N ALA A 728 -0.09 11.18 22.77
CA ALA A 728 0.00 10.12 21.79
C ALA A 728 1.44 9.60 21.69
N ALA A 729 1.66 8.45 21.05
CA ALA A 729 2.99 7.85 20.86
C ALA A 729 3.07 7.12 19.50
N GLY A 730 4.23 7.24 18.84
CA GLY A 730 4.52 6.55 17.57
C GLY A 730 5.75 5.65 17.60
N PRO A 731 5.75 4.54 18.36
CA PRO A 731 6.93 3.68 18.48
C PRO A 731 7.10 2.66 17.36
N HIS A 732 8.34 2.17 17.13
CA HIS A 732 8.62 1.01 16.26
C HIS A 732 7.89 -0.23 16.76
N GLU A 733 8.11 -0.54 18.03
CA GLU A 733 7.60 -1.73 18.68
C GLU A 733 7.41 -1.48 20.16
N ILE A 734 6.19 -1.71 20.62
CA ILE A 734 5.80 -1.49 22.00
C ILE A 734 6.47 -2.47 22.99
N MET A 735 7.02 -3.60 22.50
CA MET A 735 7.57 -4.67 23.35
C MET A 735 9.08 -4.59 23.60
N ALA A 736 9.87 -4.05 22.67
CA ALA A 736 11.33 -3.96 22.85
C ALA A 736 11.76 -2.54 23.18
N ASN A 737 11.49 -1.59 22.28
CA ASN A 737 12.12 -0.27 22.29
C ASN A 737 11.23 0.82 22.90
N ALA A 738 9.92 0.56 23.06
CA ALA A 738 8.96 1.56 23.54
C ALA A 738 8.08 1.12 24.71
N LYS A 739 8.65 0.38 25.67
CA LYS A 739 7.96 0.02 26.93
C LYS A 739 7.45 1.24 27.69
N TRP A 740 8.10 2.41 27.52
CA TRP A 740 7.69 3.68 28.10
C TRP A 740 6.26 4.07 27.71
N ALA A 741 5.86 3.92 26.44
CA ALA A 741 4.52 4.31 25.98
C ALA A 741 3.43 3.46 26.62
N ARG A 742 3.77 2.19 26.85
CA ARG A 742 2.89 1.14 27.33
C ARG A 742 2.62 1.20 28.83
N ASP A 743 3.67 1.49 29.60
CA ASP A 743 3.65 1.38 31.06
C ASP A 743 3.44 2.73 31.75
N ASP A 744 3.54 3.83 31.00
CA ASP A 744 3.37 5.17 31.53
C ASP A 744 1.92 5.68 31.38
N ARG A 745 1.38 6.15 32.50
CA ARG A 745 0.02 6.69 32.62
C ARG A 745 -0.27 7.93 31.77
N PHE A 746 0.77 8.60 31.25
CA PHE A 746 0.60 9.81 30.46
C PHE A 746 0.22 9.55 29.00
N TYR A 747 0.28 8.32 28.50
CA TYR A 747 -0.12 7.98 27.12
C TYR A 747 -1.51 7.35 27.05
N ARG A 748 -2.31 7.77 26.06
CA ARG A 748 -3.65 7.21 25.79
C ARG A 748 -3.89 6.81 24.34
N ILE A 749 -3.03 7.28 23.42
CA ILE A 749 -3.07 6.94 22.01
C ILE A 749 -1.70 6.39 21.63
N ILE A 750 -1.67 5.23 20.99
CA ILE A 750 -0.43 4.58 20.56
C ILE A 750 -0.65 4.10 19.14
N ALA A 751 0.18 4.53 18.19
CA ALA A 751 0.18 3.97 16.84
C ALA A 751 1.54 3.33 16.53
N ASP A 752 1.58 2.00 16.41
CA ASP A 752 2.81 1.23 16.21
C ASP A 752 2.80 0.44 14.90
N ILE A 753 4.00 0.02 14.48
CA ILE A 753 4.17 -0.67 13.19
C ILE A 753 4.27 -2.20 13.35
N ARG A 754 4.52 -2.72 14.56
CA ARG A 754 4.75 -4.15 14.82
C ARG A 754 3.59 -4.84 15.55
N TRP A 755 3.03 -5.87 14.94
CA TRP A 755 2.18 -6.85 15.62
C TRP A 755 3.05 -7.82 16.43
N GLN A 756 2.71 -8.00 17.71
CA GLN A 756 3.29 -8.99 18.61
C GLN A 756 2.16 -9.47 19.54
N GLY A 757 1.41 -10.49 19.12
CA GLY A 757 0.29 -11.02 19.89
C GLY A 757 0.69 -11.56 21.27
N GLY A 758 -0.30 -11.82 22.12
CA GLY A 758 -0.19 -12.48 23.41
C GLY A 758 0.06 -11.55 24.61
N TRP A 759 -0.37 -10.28 24.55
CA TRP A 759 -0.07 -9.32 25.61
C TRP A 759 -1.27 -9.02 26.54
N PRO A 760 -1.19 -9.19 27.88
CA PRO A 760 -2.36 -9.16 28.77
C PRO A 760 -3.19 -7.87 28.84
N LYS A 761 -2.60 -6.73 28.44
CA LYS A 761 -3.23 -5.39 28.53
C LYS A 761 -3.70 -4.87 27.16
N PHE A 762 -3.45 -5.61 26.07
CA PHE A 762 -3.99 -5.37 24.72
C PHE A 762 -4.81 -6.57 24.32
N ARG A 763 -5.81 -6.34 23.47
CA ARG A 763 -6.48 -7.45 22.81
C ARG A 763 -5.76 -7.77 21.51
N ASP A 764 -5.80 -9.02 21.12
CA ASP A 764 -5.34 -9.47 19.79
C ASP A 764 -6.50 -9.64 18.80
N ASP A 765 -7.71 -9.29 19.24
CA ASP A 765 -8.99 -9.35 18.54
C ASP A 765 -9.85 -8.14 18.95
N MET A 766 -10.92 -7.85 18.18
CA MET A 766 -11.88 -6.80 18.53
C MET A 766 -11.22 -5.47 18.90
N GLY A 767 -10.38 -4.92 18.01
CA GLY A 767 -9.58 -3.72 18.30
C GLY A 767 -10.38 -2.50 18.76
N TRP A 768 -11.66 -2.40 18.38
CA TRP A 768 -12.60 -1.38 18.86
C TRP A 768 -12.81 -1.40 20.38
N LYS A 769 -12.53 -2.51 21.05
CA LYS A 769 -12.63 -2.70 22.52
C LYS A 769 -11.29 -2.49 23.24
N SER A 770 -10.25 -2.00 22.56
CA SER A 770 -8.95 -1.79 23.19
C SER A 770 -9.04 -0.72 24.30
N PRO A 771 -8.52 -0.99 25.52
CA PRO A 771 -8.64 -0.07 26.67
C PRO A 771 -7.76 1.19 26.57
N ILE A 772 -6.76 1.15 25.68
CA ILE A 772 -5.96 2.28 25.23
C ILE A 772 -6.21 2.37 23.74
N LEU A 773 -6.29 3.58 23.17
CA LEU A 773 -6.48 3.71 21.73
C LEU A 773 -5.22 3.26 20.98
N HIS A 774 -5.16 1.97 20.68
CA HIS A 774 -4.06 1.32 19.98
C HIS A 774 -4.39 1.26 18.50
N LEU A 775 -3.55 1.88 17.68
CA LEU A 775 -3.78 2.10 16.26
C LEU A 775 -2.66 1.47 15.43
N ALA A 776 -2.98 1.13 14.18
CA ALA A 776 -1.97 0.75 13.21
C ALA A 776 -1.31 1.99 12.61
N ASN A 777 0.02 1.99 12.53
CA ASN A 777 0.77 2.94 11.71
C ASN A 777 1.25 2.21 10.44
N PRO A 778 0.70 2.49 9.24
CA PRO A 778 0.93 1.71 8.02
C PRO A 778 2.27 2.05 7.35
N ARG A 779 3.36 2.07 8.13
CA ARG A 779 4.70 2.45 7.71
C ARG A 779 5.46 1.27 7.09
N ALA A 780 6.38 1.59 6.17
CA ALA A 780 7.30 0.62 5.57
C ALA A 780 8.01 -0.24 6.64
N GLY A 781 8.02 -1.56 6.43
CA GLY A 781 8.58 -2.53 7.37
C GLY A 781 7.68 -2.89 8.56
N GLY A 782 6.42 -2.42 8.60
CA GLY A 782 5.44 -2.81 9.60
C GLY A 782 4.95 -4.26 9.43
N THR A 783 4.74 -4.98 10.53
CA THR A 783 4.12 -6.32 10.54
C THR A 783 2.61 -6.28 10.74
N CYS A 784 2.05 -5.17 11.23
CA CYS A 784 0.62 -4.94 11.18
C CYS A 784 0.20 -4.70 9.72
N PHE A 785 0.69 -3.61 9.13
CA PHE A 785 0.45 -3.28 7.73
C PHE A 785 1.50 -2.27 7.26
N ALA A 786 1.78 -2.22 5.95
CA ALA A 786 2.73 -1.29 5.36
C ALA A 786 2.17 -0.77 4.04
N LEU A 787 2.06 0.55 3.91
CA LEU A 787 1.65 1.25 2.70
C LEU A 787 2.66 2.32 2.33
N ARG A 788 2.55 2.80 1.09
CA ARG A 788 3.18 4.01 0.57
C ARG A 788 2.08 4.82 -0.13
N THR A 789 2.32 6.10 -0.40
CA THR A 789 1.39 6.95 -1.17
C THR A 789 0.81 6.23 -2.39
N LEU A 790 1.66 5.60 -3.19
CA LEU A 790 1.25 4.99 -4.46
C LEU A 790 0.90 3.49 -4.37
N SER A 791 0.82 2.92 -3.16
CA SER A 791 0.39 1.53 -2.97
C SER A 791 -0.91 1.24 -3.70
N TYR A 792 -1.13 -0.02 -4.07
CA TYR A 792 -2.36 -0.43 -4.75
C TYR A 792 -3.61 -0.05 -3.93
N PRO A 793 -4.72 0.36 -4.57
CA PRO A 793 -5.94 0.77 -3.88
C PRO A 793 -6.46 -0.29 -2.89
N PHE A 794 -6.34 -1.57 -3.25
CA PHE A 794 -6.71 -2.68 -2.37
C PHE A 794 -5.97 -2.66 -1.01
N GLY A 795 -4.74 -2.11 -1.00
CA GLY A 795 -3.97 -1.71 0.19
C GLY A 795 -4.81 -0.95 1.21
N PHE A 796 -5.40 0.12 0.74
CA PHE A 796 -6.16 1.06 1.55
C PHE A 796 -7.50 0.46 1.99
N ARG A 797 -8.13 -0.38 1.16
CA ARG A 797 -9.38 -1.07 1.53
C ARG A 797 -9.23 -1.99 2.73
N VAL A 798 -8.22 -2.86 2.77
CA VAL A 798 -8.14 -3.87 3.85
C VAL A 798 -7.48 -3.34 5.12
N MET A 799 -6.82 -2.18 5.06
CA MET A 799 -6.10 -1.60 6.21
C MET A 799 -6.97 -1.46 7.47
N PRO A 800 -8.20 -0.90 7.42
CA PRO A 800 -9.01 -0.69 8.62
C PRO A 800 -9.46 -2.01 9.25
N GLU A 801 -10.01 -2.93 8.43
CA GLU A 801 -10.45 -4.24 8.90
C GLU A 801 -9.27 -5.05 9.49
N LYS A 802 -8.12 -5.01 8.82
CA LYS A 802 -6.92 -5.68 9.30
C LYS A 802 -6.47 -5.14 10.65
N ALA A 803 -6.50 -3.82 10.84
CA ALA A 803 -6.18 -3.21 12.12
C ALA A 803 -7.06 -3.79 13.24
N LEU A 804 -8.38 -3.82 13.04
CA LEU A 804 -9.34 -4.40 14.00
C LEU A 804 -9.09 -5.88 14.28
N ALA A 805 -8.82 -6.66 13.24
CA ALA A 805 -8.53 -8.10 13.33
C ALA A 805 -7.28 -8.40 14.16
N MET A 806 -6.34 -7.47 14.22
CA MET A 806 -5.09 -7.57 14.97
C MET A 806 -5.13 -6.78 16.28
N GLY A 807 -6.32 -6.41 16.76
CA GLY A 807 -6.51 -5.76 18.06
C GLY A 807 -6.26 -4.24 18.08
N ARG A 808 -6.20 -3.58 16.92
CA ARG A 808 -6.08 -2.11 16.81
C ARG A 808 -7.43 -1.49 16.50
N GLY A 809 -7.77 -0.38 17.15
CA GLY A 809 -9.05 0.33 16.95
C GLY A 809 -9.17 1.12 15.65
N GLY A 810 -8.20 1.03 14.75
CA GLY A 810 -8.13 1.79 13.51
C GLY A 810 -6.68 2.10 13.12
N PHE A 811 -6.47 3.22 12.44
CA PHE A 811 -5.16 3.63 11.94
C PHE A 811 -4.88 5.13 12.13
N LEU A 812 -3.61 5.50 12.06
CA LEU A 812 -3.12 6.88 12.10
C LEU A 812 -1.88 7.00 11.20
N ARG A 813 -1.36 8.22 10.99
CA ARG A 813 -0.18 8.50 10.15
C ARG A 813 -0.43 8.21 8.67
N VAL A 814 -1.58 8.67 8.15
CA VAL A 814 -1.93 8.61 6.73
C VAL A 814 -2.25 10.03 6.25
N GLY A 815 -1.40 10.62 5.42
CA GLY A 815 -1.60 11.99 4.93
C GLY A 815 -2.76 12.09 3.96
N ALA A 816 -3.53 13.17 4.08
CA ALA A 816 -4.67 13.48 3.22
C ALA A 816 -4.24 14.33 2.02
N ASP A 817 -3.55 15.45 2.27
CA ASP A 817 -3.29 16.53 1.33
C ASP A 817 -1.88 17.15 1.48
N GLU A 818 -0.87 16.35 1.82
CA GLU A 818 0.52 16.82 1.90
C GLU A 818 1.16 17.02 0.51
N TRP A 819 0.84 18.15 -0.10
CA TRP A 819 1.28 18.52 -1.45
C TRP A 819 2.52 19.43 -1.48
N ALA A 820 2.98 19.75 -2.69
CA ALA A 820 4.01 20.76 -2.98
C ALA A 820 5.37 20.58 -2.27
N ASP A 821 5.81 19.34 -1.98
CA ASP A 821 7.05 19.07 -1.23
C ASP A 821 7.11 19.85 0.09
N THR A 822 5.96 19.99 0.75
CA THR A 822 5.84 20.75 2.01
C THR A 822 6.23 19.91 3.21
N HIS A 823 5.97 18.61 3.16
CA HIS A 823 6.34 17.71 4.25
C HIS A 823 7.87 17.74 4.46
N TYR A 824 8.29 18.06 5.68
CA TYR A 824 9.67 18.34 6.11
C TYR A 824 10.30 19.63 5.60
N SER A 825 9.56 20.52 4.93
CA SER A 825 10.08 21.81 4.50
C SER A 825 10.43 22.67 5.72
N GLY A 826 11.72 22.94 5.93
CA GLY A 826 12.19 23.69 7.10
C GLY A 826 12.20 22.89 8.41
N ALA A 827 11.90 21.59 8.38
CA ALA A 827 12.03 20.74 9.55
C ALA A 827 13.51 20.48 9.88
N GLU A 828 13.89 20.67 11.13
CA GLU A 828 15.26 20.51 11.63
C GLU A 828 15.47 19.11 12.23
N ILE A 829 14.95 18.09 11.54
CA ILE A 829 14.99 16.67 11.91
C ILE A 829 15.48 15.84 10.72
N PRO A 830 16.20 14.72 10.94
CA PRO A 830 16.50 13.78 9.86
C PRO A 830 15.23 13.36 9.11
N LYS A 831 15.17 13.60 7.80
CA LYS A 831 13.99 13.24 6.99
C LYS A 831 13.62 11.76 7.15
N TRP A 832 14.62 10.88 7.31
CA TRP A 832 14.41 9.45 7.55
C TRP A 832 13.61 9.09 8.81
N LEU A 833 13.48 9.99 9.77
CA LEU A 833 13.01 9.72 11.12
C LEU A 833 11.49 9.64 11.21
N THR A 834 10.83 10.53 10.50
CA THR A 834 9.45 10.95 10.73
C THR A 834 8.40 10.26 9.86
N GLY A 835 8.87 9.51 8.86
CA GLY A 835 8.11 9.05 7.70
C GLY A 835 6.64 8.85 7.91
N LEU A 836 5.87 9.83 7.44
CA LEU A 836 4.49 9.62 7.05
C LEU A 836 4.56 8.82 5.73
N PRO A 837 4.24 7.52 5.76
CA PRO A 837 4.49 6.64 4.61
C PRO A 837 3.57 6.94 3.42
N VAL A 838 2.37 7.45 3.72
CA VAL A 838 1.38 7.92 2.77
C VAL A 838 1.29 9.43 2.96
N LEU A 839 1.75 10.20 1.98
CA LEU A 839 1.76 11.68 2.06
C LEU A 839 0.39 12.28 1.71
N PHE A 840 -0.30 11.70 0.74
CA PHE A 840 -1.63 12.18 0.36
C PHE A 840 -2.51 11.04 -0.12
N LEU A 841 -3.81 11.17 0.12
CA LEU A 841 -4.88 10.36 -0.45
C LEU A 841 -5.73 11.18 -1.43
N LEU A 842 -5.75 12.50 -1.27
CA LEU A 842 -6.51 13.44 -2.08
C LEU A 842 -5.58 14.13 -3.07
N TRP A 843 -6.10 14.39 -4.28
CA TRP A 843 -5.39 15.14 -5.30
C TRP A 843 -5.79 16.62 -5.26
N PRO A 844 -4.89 17.55 -5.60
CA PRO A 844 -5.26 18.95 -5.78
C PRO A 844 -5.98 19.12 -7.13
N GLY A 845 -7.20 19.65 -7.09
CA GLY A 845 -7.99 20.04 -8.24
C GLY A 845 -8.23 21.55 -8.30
N ASP A 846 -9.03 22.01 -9.26
CA ASP A 846 -9.18 23.44 -9.53
C ASP A 846 -9.83 24.22 -8.38
N LYS A 847 -10.60 23.54 -7.53
CA LYS A 847 -11.36 24.12 -6.41
C LYS A 847 -10.99 23.49 -5.04
N GLY A 848 -9.76 23.00 -4.91
CA GLY A 848 -9.31 22.30 -3.71
C GLY A 848 -9.24 20.79 -3.93
N ALA A 849 -9.29 20.02 -2.84
CA ALA A 849 -9.11 18.57 -2.88
C ALA A 849 -10.16 17.83 -3.73
N GLU A 850 -9.69 16.86 -4.51
CA GLU A 850 -10.47 15.88 -5.25
C GLU A 850 -10.13 14.46 -4.80
N SER A 851 -11.08 13.54 -4.95
CA SER A 851 -10.93 12.14 -4.54
C SER A 851 -9.92 11.38 -5.40
N SER A 852 -9.50 10.23 -4.88
CA SER A 852 -8.68 9.26 -5.59
C SER A 852 -9.26 7.85 -5.48
N VAL A 853 -8.84 6.97 -6.39
CA VAL A 853 -9.13 5.53 -6.32
C VAL A 853 -8.73 4.95 -4.95
N ARG A 854 -7.58 5.38 -4.41
CA ARG A 854 -7.07 4.93 -3.11
C ARG A 854 -7.98 5.39 -1.97
N PHE A 855 -8.48 6.62 -2.05
CA PHE A 855 -9.39 7.18 -1.05
C PHE A 855 -10.77 6.51 -1.10
N GLU A 856 -11.34 6.28 -2.28
CA GLU A 856 -12.61 5.55 -2.41
C GLU A 856 -12.48 4.09 -1.93
N ALA A 857 -11.36 3.42 -2.23
CA ALA A 857 -11.07 2.09 -1.69
C ALA A 857 -10.96 2.09 -0.15
N LEU A 858 -10.34 3.13 0.44
CA LEU A 858 -10.30 3.31 1.89
C LEU A 858 -11.70 3.46 2.50
N ILE A 859 -12.56 4.27 1.88
CA ILE A 859 -13.95 4.48 2.34
C ILE A 859 -14.65 3.13 2.43
N GLU A 860 -14.66 2.33 1.37
CA GLU A 860 -15.33 1.02 1.39
C GLU A 860 -14.71 0.07 2.43
N GLY A 861 -13.40 0.16 2.64
CA GLY A 861 -12.70 -0.57 3.70
C GLY A 861 -13.14 -0.22 5.12
N ILE A 862 -13.48 1.06 5.36
CA ILE A 862 -14.02 1.53 6.64
C ILE A 862 -15.45 1.00 6.85
N GLN A 863 -16.27 0.95 5.80
CA GLN A 863 -17.62 0.37 5.88
C GLN A 863 -17.58 -1.13 6.26
N ASP A 864 -16.63 -1.86 5.67
CA ASP A 864 -16.36 -3.27 6.01
C ASP A 864 -15.93 -3.41 7.48
N ALA A 865 -15.10 -2.49 7.97
CA ALA A 865 -14.68 -2.42 9.36
C ALA A 865 -15.85 -2.14 10.32
N GLU A 866 -16.77 -1.24 9.99
CA GLU A 866 -17.97 -0.97 10.82
C GLU A 866 -18.91 -2.18 10.87
N ALA A 867 -19.14 -2.85 9.74
CA ALA A 867 -19.93 -4.08 9.72
C ALA A 867 -19.29 -5.18 10.58
N ARG A 868 -17.96 -5.30 10.56
CA ARG A 868 -17.22 -6.20 11.45
C ARG A 868 -17.44 -5.85 12.92
N ILE A 869 -17.29 -4.57 13.31
CA ILE A 869 -17.50 -4.12 14.68
C ILE A 869 -18.92 -4.46 15.15
N PHE A 870 -19.93 -4.22 14.32
CA PHE A 870 -21.32 -4.55 14.62
C PHE A 870 -21.52 -6.05 14.91
N LEU A 871 -20.97 -6.92 14.05
CA LEU A 871 -21.03 -8.37 14.22
C LEU A 871 -20.28 -8.84 15.48
N GLU A 872 -19.08 -8.31 15.72
CA GLU A 872 -18.29 -8.59 16.93
C GLU A 872 -19.03 -8.15 18.20
N GLN A 873 -19.71 -6.99 18.18
CA GLN A 873 -20.51 -6.50 19.31
C GLN A 873 -21.70 -7.39 19.63
N ALA A 874 -22.39 -7.92 18.61
CA ALA A 874 -23.49 -8.85 18.82
C ALA A 874 -23.03 -10.14 19.50
N LEU A 875 -21.85 -10.66 19.11
CA LEU A 875 -21.23 -11.82 19.75
C LEU A 875 -20.74 -11.49 21.18
N ASP A 876 -19.99 -10.40 21.36
CA ASP A 876 -19.38 -10.00 22.63
C ASP A 876 -20.43 -9.70 23.71
N ARG A 877 -21.57 -9.11 23.32
CA ARG A 877 -22.69 -8.80 24.21
C ARG A 877 -23.69 -9.95 24.37
N ASN A 878 -23.39 -11.13 23.81
CA ASN A 878 -24.26 -12.31 23.80
C ASN A 878 -25.69 -12.02 23.29
N LYS A 879 -25.81 -11.17 22.26
CA LYS A 879 -27.11 -10.79 21.66
C LYS A 879 -27.62 -11.82 20.65
N ILE A 880 -26.74 -12.69 20.15
CA ILE A 880 -27.06 -13.76 19.22
C ILE A 880 -26.53 -15.10 19.74
N SER A 881 -27.18 -16.21 19.35
CA SER A 881 -26.85 -17.57 19.76
C SER A 881 -27.16 -18.59 18.65
N GLY A 882 -26.80 -19.86 18.85
CA GLY A 882 -27.14 -20.95 17.92
C GLY A 882 -26.45 -20.81 16.57
N GLU A 883 -27.19 -21.13 15.50
CA GLU A 883 -26.68 -21.16 14.13
C GLU A 883 -26.17 -19.79 13.65
N LEU A 884 -26.91 -18.71 13.92
CA LEU A 884 -26.49 -17.35 13.52
C LEU A 884 -25.16 -16.97 14.17
N ALA A 885 -24.99 -17.22 15.48
CA ALA A 885 -23.72 -16.96 16.16
C ALA A 885 -22.57 -17.82 15.59
N ALA A 886 -22.84 -19.06 15.20
CA ALA A 886 -21.86 -19.93 14.56
C ALA A 886 -21.46 -19.40 13.17
N SER A 887 -22.41 -18.96 12.35
CA SER A 887 -22.14 -18.38 11.02
C SER A 887 -21.32 -17.08 11.13
N VAL A 888 -21.67 -16.19 12.07
CA VAL A 888 -20.88 -14.97 12.32
C VAL A 888 -19.46 -15.30 12.77
N ARG A 889 -19.28 -16.25 13.70
CA ARG A 889 -17.93 -16.69 14.13
C ARG A 889 -17.12 -17.27 12.97
N THR A 890 -17.75 -18.08 12.12
CA THR A 890 -17.09 -18.67 10.95
C THR A 890 -16.65 -17.60 9.96
N ALA A 891 -17.52 -16.65 9.63
CA ALA A 891 -17.18 -15.54 8.72
C ALA A 891 -16.03 -14.69 9.28
N LEU A 892 -16.10 -14.26 10.54
CA LEU A 892 -15.05 -13.45 11.18
C LEU A 892 -13.72 -14.21 11.31
N ALA A 893 -13.76 -15.52 11.57
CA ALA A 893 -12.56 -16.35 11.62
C ALA A 893 -11.91 -16.49 10.25
N ARG A 894 -12.70 -16.71 9.19
CA ARG A 894 -12.21 -16.75 7.81
C ARG A 894 -11.58 -15.41 7.42
N ASP A 895 -12.26 -14.30 7.65
CA ASP A 895 -11.74 -12.96 7.35
C ASP A 895 -10.43 -12.71 8.10
N SER A 896 -10.36 -13.05 9.39
CA SER A 896 -9.13 -12.89 10.19
C SER A 896 -7.98 -13.77 9.69
N GLN A 897 -8.28 -15.02 9.27
CA GLN A 897 -7.31 -15.95 8.69
C GLN A 897 -6.75 -15.40 7.37
N GLU A 898 -7.61 -14.85 6.53
CA GLU A 898 -7.22 -14.27 5.26
C GLU A 898 -6.42 -12.95 5.42
N LEU A 899 -6.79 -12.10 6.39
CA LEU A 899 -6.04 -10.89 6.73
C LEU A 899 -4.67 -11.19 7.37
N SER A 900 -4.54 -12.35 8.02
CA SER A 900 -3.30 -12.84 8.66
C SER A 900 -2.24 -13.34 7.67
N PHE A 901 -2.63 -13.60 6.42
CA PHE A 901 -1.78 -14.10 5.33
C PHE A 901 -0.54 -13.22 5.04
N PHE A 902 -0.55 -11.94 5.44
CA PHE A 902 0.50 -10.94 5.17
C PHE A 902 1.29 -10.49 6.41
N GLN A 903 1.45 -11.32 7.45
CA GLN A 903 2.26 -10.91 8.59
C GLN A 903 3.77 -10.95 8.26
N GLY A 904 4.39 -9.77 8.09
CA GLY A 904 5.82 -9.62 7.79
C GLY A 904 6.14 -8.47 6.83
N ASN A 905 7.43 -8.20 6.62
CA ASN A 905 7.94 -7.09 5.77
C ASN A 905 7.67 -7.28 4.25
N SER A 906 6.78 -8.18 3.83
CA SER A 906 6.59 -8.58 2.42
C SER A 906 5.22 -8.21 1.84
N VAL A 907 4.61 -7.11 2.33
CA VAL A 907 3.28 -6.63 1.88
C VAL A 907 3.33 -6.01 0.47
N ILE A 908 4.52 -5.77 -0.07
CA ILE A 908 4.73 -5.08 -1.35
C ILE A 908 4.57 -6.02 -2.56
N HIS A 909 4.43 -7.33 -2.32
CA HIS A 909 4.17 -8.27 -3.40
C HIS A 909 2.75 -8.84 -3.31
N SER A 910 1.90 -8.33 -4.22
CA SER A 910 0.65 -8.96 -4.67
C SER A 910 -0.48 -9.10 -3.65
N MET A 911 -0.73 -8.04 -2.88
CA MET A 911 -2.04 -7.79 -2.24
C MET A 911 -3.24 -7.92 -3.20
N GLU A 912 -3.02 -7.70 -4.51
CA GLU A 912 -4.00 -7.92 -5.57
C GLU A 912 -4.60 -9.32 -5.54
N ARG A 913 -3.87 -10.32 -5.06
CA ARG A 913 -4.41 -11.67 -4.95
C ARG A 913 -5.60 -11.79 -4.00
N TYR A 914 -5.73 -10.86 -3.07
CA TYR A 914 -6.84 -10.81 -2.14
C TYR A 914 -8.00 -9.90 -2.61
N SER A 915 -7.86 -9.19 -3.75
CA SER A 915 -9.03 -8.62 -4.43
C SER A 915 -9.95 -9.71 -4.99
N PHE A 916 -9.51 -10.97 -5.07
CA PHE A 916 -10.41 -12.07 -5.39
C PHE A 916 -11.53 -12.20 -4.36
N GLY A 917 -12.79 -12.19 -4.80
CA GLY A 917 -13.95 -12.48 -3.95
C GLY A 917 -14.23 -11.45 -2.85
N TRP A 918 -13.63 -10.24 -2.91
CA TRP A 918 -13.86 -9.20 -1.91
C TRP A 918 -15.35 -8.81 -1.84
N GLN A 919 -16.02 -8.77 -2.98
CA GLN A 919 -17.46 -8.46 -3.05
C GLN A 919 -18.31 -9.54 -2.39
N GLU A 920 -17.95 -10.82 -2.55
CA GLU A 920 -18.62 -11.93 -1.88
C GLU A 920 -18.47 -11.85 -0.35
N ARG A 921 -17.27 -11.49 0.12
CA ARG A 921 -17.03 -11.29 1.56
C ARG A 921 -17.81 -10.11 2.10
N ALA A 922 -17.81 -8.98 1.40
CA ALA A 922 -18.63 -7.83 1.76
C ALA A 922 -20.13 -8.18 1.78
N ARG A 923 -20.62 -8.89 0.76
CA ARG A 923 -21.99 -9.41 0.68
C ARG A 923 -22.34 -10.26 1.88
N GLU A 924 -21.53 -11.28 2.16
CA GLU A 924 -21.78 -12.18 3.30
C GLU A 924 -21.78 -11.41 4.62
N ARG A 925 -20.83 -10.49 4.81
CA ARG A 925 -20.73 -9.66 6.02
C ARG A 925 -21.95 -8.79 6.21
N TYR A 926 -22.39 -8.05 5.18
CA TYR A 926 -23.58 -7.21 5.25
C TYR A 926 -24.87 -8.04 5.39
N ARG A 927 -24.94 -9.21 4.78
CA ARG A 927 -26.05 -10.17 4.94
C ARG A 927 -26.15 -10.66 6.39
N LEU A 928 -25.03 -11.05 7.00
CA LEU A 928 -24.96 -11.44 8.40
C LEU A 928 -25.31 -10.25 9.32
N ALA A 929 -24.85 -9.04 9.01
CA ALA A 929 -25.21 -7.85 9.77
C ALA A 929 -26.73 -7.58 9.72
N ALA A 930 -27.36 -7.74 8.55
CA ALA A 930 -28.81 -7.65 8.41
C ALA A 930 -29.56 -8.73 9.22
N GLU A 931 -29.05 -9.97 9.25
CA GLU A 931 -29.62 -11.05 10.06
C GLU A 931 -29.52 -10.76 11.56
N VAL A 932 -28.38 -10.21 12.00
CA VAL A 932 -28.17 -9.81 13.39
C VAL A 932 -29.07 -8.62 13.77
N GLU A 933 -29.20 -7.60 12.92
CA GLU A 933 -30.14 -6.47 13.13
C GLU A 933 -31.56 -7.01 13.31
N ARG A 934 -32.03 -7.89 12.42
CA ARG A 934 -33.37 -8.51 12.52
C ARG A 934 -33.55 -9.34 13.79
N ALA A 935 -32.54 -10.12 14.18
CA ALA A 935 -32.63 -10.99 15.34
C ALA A 935 -32.62 -10.21 16.68
N THR A 936 -31.97 -9.05 16.72
CA THR A 936 -31.70 -8.31 17.96
C THR A 936 -32.50 -7.02 18.11
N GLY A 937 -33.01 -6.46 17.01
CA GLY A 937 -33.60 -5.13 16.97
C GLY A 937 -32.60 -3.99 17.21
N VAL A 938 -31.30 -4.29 17.24
CA VAL A 938 -30.22 -3.31 17.43
C VAL A 938 -29.76 -2.81 16.08
N ARG A 939 -29.75 -1.48 15.93
CA ARG A 939 -29.17 -0.77 14.79
C ARG A 939 -27.77 -0.29 15.13
#